data_AF-A0A4Q4Y6S7-F1
#
_entry.id   AF-A0A4Q4Y6S7-F1
#
_cell.length_a   1.000
_cell.length_b   1.000
_cell.length_c   1.000
_cell.angle_alpha   90.00
_cell.angle_beta   90.00
_cell.angle_gamma   90.00
#
_symmetry.space_group_name_H-M   'P 1'
#
loop_
_entity.id
_entity.type
_entity.pdbx_description
1 polymer ?
#
loop_
_entity_poly.entity_id
_entity_poly.type
_entity_poly.pdbx_seq_one_letter_code
_entity_poly.pdbx_strand_id
1 'polypeptide(L)'
;MAPLNIGGPANLAVVAGALVLLFIVARALYSIFLHPLRSFPGPLLWRVSPLPRIYWLLKGRLPHKMAELHAEYGPAVRFMPDELSFSSADAWDDIYGHRKHGAGEFSKCSRFYSRGEAHNIVFSTREEHAALRRAVSHGFSDRSMRGQEPIIGAYVDLLIQRLREHSKPAAPSAGGNGKGEVAPATVPVDMREWLNWTTFDVIGDLGFGSSFGCLEKSDYHPWIRLIAHNFIVVSVTLALTYLGLGSAVRYYISRSSVDEQWELARAKLRQRMELGAERPDLIEGLIRKKDDLHLSFENLAMNANLLIVAGSETTATLLGGLVFFLTTNPDKLARVVEEVRTTFNSEEEISLSSVSRLPYMLACLNEALRCYPPVAVGLPRQVPKGGAYVAGQFIPESTVVSVWQWVINHNPKYWTEPTKFAPERFLGDPRYEGDRLDAMQPFSTGPRNCIGKNLAYAEMRLILAKIVWNFDMALDNDSKDWLNNQKCYILWAKPPLNVRLTPVARAKFYKQDNSAIDFELHHNGHICTSTTRILYYQPLLQLPPLHLAIMVAKDSPLLIDCPPSKRGAITTAHSTLDAAVLKLRMTAYMWQALTAEDLREKGLGRRSFRLDEEWGLDTTTMNSSYLQSDPKNTRMGSVAKVHIVRSEKTVAQLRDAEVAQQNHSGQKRWELQRSFEHALAEHGHPFVSASCPVVAGLILDSHYSVEKGLILAHAALGHHNPDGLSLAIYGSHTTYAWPRFLEEVPACLLDMTPTGDTIGNDKGLCTTMQGACSLGQRAMLQVVGDAFGARPLYSDGIMAGGAIRPWGQVFVSQNGTRQRAQWDLHDAIRFLRKDHFRLPGDRALTRSQDESSVLVRCMVDENDEPLLEVTCRAGLARVRFIDDQGKAAWEFDFCRKTAAELEDAEITAKFGPTVFHLTLPALQERLDRSKPWAIEALGMNAMSLALVNRADQVYWRWAMLLVRKHQQGGGSRLTYANRIDIRVGATMDGAVVYYSDGSKCNCGVAHQTHYGGHQSQAKSLSEDETLEINRVSINVHRGWAPLNGCQMTLSNGETWGAINGNNQQDTQHLAAGEDERIIGFYGQSDARSGYTYEFGIITAPKSVTDSEEGLPRQIYDMPELMNTDGGLGPEHQRHEPGHEDWDEDEDSDEDMD
;
A
#
# COMPACT_ATOMS: atom_id res chain seq x y z
N MET A 1 -2.24 102.36 -8.24
CA MET A 1 -2.91 101.05 -8.08
C MET A 1 -3.63 100.74 -9.38
N ALA A 2 -3.03 99.92 -10.25
CA ALA A 2 -3.70 99.37 -11.42
C ALA A 2 -4.35 98.04 -11.00
N PRO A 3 -5.61 97.76 -11.37
CA PRO A 3 -6.26 96.52 -11.00
C PRO A 3 -5.57 95.36 -11.72
N LEU A 4 -5.12 94.35 -10.96
CA LEU A 4 -4.67 93.08 -11.54
C LEU A 4 -5.81 92.53 -12.39
N ASN A 5 -5.58 92.45 -13.71
CA ASN A 5 -6.52 91.89 -14.65
C ASN A 5 -6.50 90.36 -14.51
N ILE A 6 -7.29 89.84 -13.57
CA ILE A 6 -7.39 88.42 -13.20
C ILE A 6 -8.10 87.60 -14.31
N GLY A 7 -8.63 88.24 -15.35
CA GLY A 7 -9.40 87.59 -16.42
C GLY A 7 -8.61 86.95 -17.58
N GLY A 8 -7.27 87.03 -17.60
CA GLY A 8 -6.46 86.42 -18.66
C GLY A 8 -6.28 84.90 -18.49
N PRO A 9 -6.36 84.09 -19.56
CA PRO A 9 -6.21 82.63 -19.48
C PRO A 9 -4.86 82.19 -18.87
N ALA A 10 -3.80 83.00 -19.01
CA ALA A 10 -2.51 82.77 -18.37
C ALA A 10 -2.55 82.93 -16.84
N ASN A 11 -3.29 83.93 -16.33
CA ASN A 11 -3.42 84.15 -14.88
C ASN A 11 -4.30 83.07 -14.24
N LEU A 12 -5.35 82.62 -14.93
CA LEU A 12 -6.16 81.48 -14.52
C LEU A 12 -5.34 80.18 -14.45
N ALA A 13 -4.43 79.93 -15.40
CA ALA A 13 -3.55 78.77 -15.37
C ALA A 13 -2.55 78.81 -14.21
N VAL A 14 -1.98 79.99 -13.90
CA VAL A 14 -1.07 80.17 -12.75
C VAL A 14 -1.80 79.97 -11.42
N VAL A 15 -3.01 80.53 -11.27
CA VAL A 15 -3.85 80.34 -10.07
C VAL A 15 -4.23 78.87 -9.90
N ALA A 16 -4.66 78.21 -10.99
CA ALA A 16 -4.98 76.78 -10.96
C ALA A 16 -3.75 75.94 -10.59
N GLY A 17 -2.58 76.24 -11.16
CA GLY A 17 -1.31 75.58 -10.82
C GLY A 17 -0.92 75.76 -9.35
N ALA A 18 -1.07 76.97 -8.81
CA ALA A 18 -0.81 77.26 -7.41
C ALA A 18 -1.78 76.53 -6.46
N LEU A 19 -3.07 76.45 -6.80
CA LEU A 19 -4.06 75.69 -6.04
C LEU A 19 -3.77 74.19 -6.05
N VAL A 20 -3.36 73.63 -7.19
CA VAL A 20 -2.94 72.22 -7.30
C VAL A 20 -1.69 71.96 -6.45
N LEU A 21 -0.68 72.83 -6.52
CA LEU A 21 0.52 72.70 -5.70
C LEU A 21 0.21 72.78 -4.21
N LEU A 22 -0.62 73.75 -3.79
CA LEU A 22 -1.07 73.90 -2.41
C LEU A 22 -1.82 72.65 -1.93
N PHE A 23 -2.72 72.11 -2.76
CA PHE A 23 -3.43 70.87 -2.46
C PHE A 23 -2.48 69.68 -2.29
N ILE A 24 -1.48 69.53 -3.15
CA ILE A 24 -0.47 68.46 -3.07
C ILE A 24 0.35 68.60 -1.77
N VAL A 25 0.81 69.81 -1.44
CA VAL A 25 1.58 70.07 -0.21
C VAL A 25 0.73 69.84 1.04
N ALA A 26 -0.52 70.33 1.07
CA ALA A 26 -1.45 70.12 2.18
C ALA A 26 -1.74 68.62 2.38
N ARG A 27 -1.94 67.87 1.30
CA ARG A 27 -2.13 66.41 1.35
C ARG A 27 -0.87 65.69 1.84
N ALA A 28 0.32 66.15 1.44
CA ALA A 28 1.58 65.58 1.92
C ALA A 28 1.75 65.79 3.43
N LEU A 29 1.53 67.01 3.92
CA LEU A 29 1.60 67.34 5.34
C LEU A 29 0.57 66.55 6.15
N TYR A 30 -0.68 66.49 5.68
CA TYR A 30 -1.71 65.66 6.30
C TYR A 30 -1.28 64.20 6.37
N SER A 31 -0.79 63.64 5.26
CA SER A 31 -0.43 62.21 5.19
C SER A 31 0.71 61.82 6.14
N ILE A 32 1.67 62.73 6.34
CA ILE A 32 2.86 62.52 7.16
C ILE A 32 2.55 62.74 8.65
N PHE A 33 1.88 63.84 9.00
CA PHE A 33 1.76 64.26 10.40
C PHE A 33 0.41 63.95 11.05
N LEU A 34 -0.67 63.95 10.27
CA LEU A 34 -2.05 63.89 10.79
C LEU A 34 -2.80 62.61 10.43
N HIS A 35 -2.33 61.85 9.43
CA HIS A 35 -3.00 60.63 9.00
C HIS A 35 -3.04 59.57 10.12
N PRO A 36 -4.15 58.82 10.28
CA PRO A 36 -4.25 57.76 11.28
C PRO A 36 -3.13 56.71 11.20
N LEU A 37 -2.59 56.50 10.00
CA LEU A 37 -1.49 55.57 9.73
C LEU A 37 -0.08 56.19 9.84
N ARG A 38 0.07 57.34 10.51
CA ARG A 38 1.38 58.03 10.65
C ARG A 38 2.43 57.22 11.42
N SER A 39 2.00 56.35 12.33
CA SER A 39 2.86 55.48 13.14
C SER A 39 3.46 54.32 12.33
N PHE A 40 2.89 53.97 11.18
CA PHE A 40 3.38 52.87 10.36
C PHE A 40 4.57 53.32 9.49
N PRO A 41 5.66 52.55 9.48
CA PRO A 41 6.86 52.87 8.73
C PRO A 41 6.67 52.65 7.21
N GLY A 42 7.56 53.22 6.39
CA GLY A 42 7.51 53.16 4.92
C GLY A 42 8.13 54.41 4.28
N PRO A 43 8.52 54.42 3.00
CA PRO A 43 9.19 55.58 2.41
C PRO A 43 8.24 56.77 2.23
N LEU A 44 8.73 57.99 2.45
CA LEU A 44 7.90 59.21 2.48
C LEU A 44 7.02 59.40 1.22
N LEU A 45 7.58 59.17 0.03
CA LEU A 45 6.83 59.33 -1.24
C LEU A 45 5.64 58.36 -1.33
N TRP A 46 5.76 57.15 -0.78
CA TRP A 46 4.70 56.13 -0.80
C TRP A 46 3.60 56.44 0.22
N ARG A 47 3.94 57.10 1.33
CA ARG A 47 2.95 57.59 2.29
C ARG A 47 2.11 58.73 1.69
N VAL A 48 2.67 59.53 0.79
CA VAL A 48 1.99 60.72 0.25
C VAL A 48 1.22 60.43 -1.03
N SER A 49 1.75 59.56 -1.90
CA SER A 49 1.28 59.41 -3.27
C SER A 49 1.19 57.94 -3.72
N PRO A 50 0.21 57.58 -4.57
CA PRO A 50 0.15 56.27 -5.22
C PRO A 50 1.17 56.08 -6.35
N LEU A 51 1.83 57.16 -6.80
CA LEU A 51 2.72 57.14 -7.97
C LEU A 51 3.87 56.12 -7.86
N PRO A 52 4.56 55.96 -6.71
CA PRO A 52 5.62 54.95 -6.60
C PRO A 52 5.08 53.53 -6.80
N ARG A 53 3.93 53.19 -6.19
CA ARG A 53 3.27 51.88 -6.41
C ARG A 53 2.97 51.66 -7.88
N ILE A 54 2.40 52.66 -8.55
CA ILE A 54 2.06 52.61 -9.97
C ILE A 54 3.31 52.39 -10.82
N TYR A 55 4.39 53.13 -10.56
CA TYR A 55 5.65 52.98 -11.27
C TYR A 55 6.17 51.54 -11.19
N TRP A 56 6.24 50.96 -9.99
CA TRP A 56 6.74 49.59 -9.80
C TRP A 56 5.78 48.51 -10.28
N LEU A 57 4.46 48.78 -10.25
CA LEU A 57 3.43 47.92 -10.85
C LEU A 57 3.61 47.84 -12.37
N LEU A 58 3.73 48.99 -13.05
CA LEU A 58 3.90 49.05 -14.51
C LEU A 58 5.27 48.52 -14.96
N LYS A 59 6.31 48.68 -14.14
CA LYS A 59 7.62 48.03 -14.34
C LYS A 59 7.56 46.51 -14.20
N GLY A 60 6.50 45.97 -13.58
CA GLY A 60 6.33 44.54 -13.34
C GLY A 60 7.28 43.97 -12.27
N ARG A 61 7.77 44.81 -11.36
CA ARG A 61 8.74 44.42 -10.30
C ARG A 61 8.23 44.71 -8.88
N LEU A 62 6.94 45.01 -8.74
CA LEU A 62 6.34 45.40 -7.47
C LEU A 62 6.55 44.37 -6.33
N PRO A 63 6.38 43.05 -6.51
CA PRO A 63 6.62 42.08 -5.43
C PRO A 63 8.05 42.12 -4.88
N HIS A 64 9.04 42.22 -5.77
CA HIS A 64 10.47 42.36 -5.39
C HIS A 64 10.69 43.65 -4.60
N LYS A 65 10.12 44.77 -5.09
CA LYS A 65 10.25 46.05 -4.38
C LYS A 65 9.59 46.02 -3.00
N MET A 66 8.46 45.33 -2.87
CA MET A 66 7.81 45.14 -1.58
C MET A 66 8.67 44.31 -0.62
N ALA A 67 9.40 43.30 -1.12
CA ALA A 67 10.35 42.54 -0.30
C ALA A 67 11.49 43.43 0.23
N GLU A 68 12.06 44.30 -0.61
CA GLU A 68 13.05 45.31 -0.19
C GLU A 68 12.48 46.23 0.91
N LEU A 69 11.25 46.73 0.72
CA LEU A 69 10.62 47.61 1.70
C LEU A 69 10.35 46.91 3.04
N HIS A 70 9.96 45.64 3.03
CA HIS A 70 9.78 44.88 4.27
C HIS A 70 11.10 44.55 4.96
N ALA A 71 12.19 44.34 4.21
CA ALA A 71 13.52 44.19 4.78
C ALA A 71 14.00 45.46 5.49
N GLU A 72 13.65 46.65 4.96
CA GLU A 72 14.04 47.95 5.53
C GLU A 72 13.13 48.41 6.68
N TYR A 73 11.81 48.29 6.53
CA TYR A 73 10.82 48.89 7.44
C TYR A 73 10.14 47.89 8.39
N GLY A 74 10.38 46.59 8.23
CA GLY A 74 9.89 45.55 9.13
C GLY A 74 8.55 44.91 8.72
N PRO A 75 7.82 44.30 9.67
CA PRO A 75 6.71 43.38 9.37
C PRO A 75 5.41 44.04 8.90
N ALA A 76 5.24 45.34 9.14
CA ALA A 76 4.08 46.12 8.70
C ALA A 76 4.54 47.41 8.03
N VAL A 77 4.26 47.57 6.73
CA VAL A 77 4.77 48.67 5.91
C VAL A 77 3.63 49.43 5.25
N ARG A 78 3.63 50.75 5.44
CA ARG A 78 2.76 51.70 4.72
C ARG A 78 3.35 52.00 3.35
N PHE A 79 2.84 51.30 2.34
CA PHE A 79 3.26 51.46 0.94
C PHE A 79 2.29 52.30 0.10
N MET A 80 1.22 52.82 0.70
CA MET A 80 0.30 53.78 0.07
C MET A 80 -0.23 54.71 1.18
N PRO A 81 -0.87 55.85 0.84
CA PRO A 81 -1.48 56.72 1.85
C PRO A 81 -2.44 55.98 2.79
N ASP A 82 -3.24 55.06 2.27
CA ASP A 82 -4.30 54.34 2.98
C ASP A 82 -4.17 52.81 2.93
N GLU A 83 -3.01 52.28 2.49
CA GLU A 83 -2.78 50.82 2.45
C GLU A 83 -1.53 50.39 3.24
N LEU A 84 -1.68 49.28 3.98
CA LEU A 84 -0.63 48.60 4.73
C LEU A 84 -0.38 47.21 4.17
N SER A 85 0.90 46.84 4.09
CA SER A 85 1.36 45.50 3.74
C SER A 85 1.88 44.82 5.00
N PHE A 86 1.48 43.57 5.21
CA PHE A 86 1.94 42.74 6.30
C PHE A 86 2.79 41.56 5.78
N SER A 87 3.82 41.23 6.54
CA SER A 87 4.68 40.06 6.30
C SER A 87 4.78 39.20 7.57
N SER A 88 3.68 39.06 8.33
CA SER A 88 3.58 38.20 9.52
C SER A 88 2.64 37.02 9.25
N ALA A 89 2.97 35.83 9.78
CA ALA A 89 2.12 34.64 9.66
C ALA A 89 0.73 34.87 10.27
N ASP A 90 0.66 35.52 11.44
CA ASP A 90 -0.61 35.79 12.16
C ASP A 90 -1.57 36.69 11.35
N ALA A 91 -1.03 37.53 10.44
CA ALA A 91 -1.83 38.42 9.62
C ALA A 91 -2.71 37.66 8.61
N TRP A 92 -2.39 36.40 8.29
CA TRP A 92 -3.22 35.57 7.40
C TRP A 92 -4.62 35.38 7.99
N ASP A 93 -4.70 34.92 9.24
CA ASP A 93 -5.98 34.65 9.89
C ASP A 93 -6.70 35.93 10.29
N ASP A 94 -5.98 36.97 10.72
CA ASP A 94 -6.57 38.26 11.07
C ASP A 94 -7.24 38.95 9.87
N ILE A 95 -6.60 38.90 8.68
CA ILE A 95 -7.09 39.60 7.48
C ILE A 95 -8.07 38.73 6.67
N TYR A 96 -7.80 37.42 6.54
CA TYR A 96 -8.53 36.54 5.62
C TYR A 96 -9.34 35.45 6.32
N GLY A 97 -9.00 35.11 7.57
CA GLY A 97 -9.60 34.01 8.31
C GLY A 97 -11.04 34.26 8.79
N HIS A 98 -11.60 33.26 9.47
CA HIS A 98 -12.91 33.37 10.11
C HIS A 98 -12.79 34.18 11.41
N ARG A 99 -13.48 35.31 11.52
CA ARG A 99 -13.42 36.15 12.73
C ARG A 99 -14.30 35.60 13.86
N LYS A 100 -13.79 35.71 15.10
CA LYS A 100 -14.50 35.34 16.33
C LYS A 100 -15.61 36.36 16.67
N HIS A 101 -16.65 35.93 17.38
CA HIS A 101 -17.71 36.77 17.97
C HIS A 101 -18.61 37.58 16.99
N GLY A 102 -19.07 36.98 15.90
CA GLY A 102 -20.09 37.59 15.03
C GLY A 102 -19.62 38.79 14.21
N ALA A 103 -18.36 39.22 14.34
CA ALA A 103 -17.75 40.24 13.50
C ALA A 103 -17.69 39.74 12.04
N GLY A 104 -18.12 40.59 11.09
CA GLY A 104 -18.05 40.29 9.66
C GLY A 104 -16.62 40.15 9.14
N GLU A 105 -16.45 39.43 8.02
CA GLU A 105 -15.18 39.37 7.29
C GLU A 105 -14.73 40.76 6.80
N PHE A 106 -13.43 40.95 6.59
CA PHE A 106 -12.95 42.17 5.96
C PHE A 106 -13.43 42.19 4.49
N SER A 107 -14.01 43.30 4.06
CA SER A 107 -14.55 43.41 2.70
C SER A 107 -13.42 43.47 1.67
N LYS A 108 -13.71 43.10 0.42
CA LYS A 108 -12.76 43.26 -0.68
C LYS A 108 -12.58 44.75 -1.01
N CYS A 109 -11.34 45.18 -1.23
CA CYS A 109 -11.04 46.57 -1.60
C CYS A 109 -11.64 46.90 -2.98
N SER A 110 -12.58 47.85 -3.04
CA SER A 110 -13.25 48.22 -4.30
C SER A 110 -12.29 48.70 -5.38
N ARG A 111 -11.20 49.41 -5.04
CA ARG A 111 -10.19 49.87 -6.03
C ARG A 111 -9.48 48.73 -6.76
N PHE A 112 -9.37 47.56 -6.12
CA PHE A 112 -8.70 46.39 -6.70
C PHE A 112 -9.68 45.42 -7.36
N TYR A 113 -10.88 45.26 -6.79
CA TYR A 113 -11.85 44.25 -7.20
C TYR A 113 -13.05 44.80 -8.00
N SER A 114 -13.27 46.11 -8.09
CA SER A 114 -14.41 46.67 -8.83
C SER A 114 -14.16 46.77 -10.33
N ARG A 115 -14.97 46.07 -11.12
CA ARG A 115 -14.95 46.10 -12.60
C ARG A 115 -16.34 46.31 -13.21
N GLY A 116 -17.12 47.26 -12.70
CA GLY A 116 -18.47 47.56 -13.20
C GLY A 116 -19.57 46.74 -12.52
N GLU A 117 -20.71 46.59 -13.19
CA GLU A 117 -21.96 45.98 -12.67
C GLU A 117 -22.00 44.44 -12.76
N ALA A 118 -20.91 43.83 -13.17
CA ALA A 118 -20.93 42.44 -13.62
C ALA A 118 -20.38 41.50 -12.52
N HIS A 119 -21.20 40.51 -12.14
CA HIS A 119 -21.07 39.78 -10.86
C HIS A 119 -20.39 38.41 -11.04
N ASN A 120 -19.26 38.18 -10.35
CA ASN A 120 -18.59 36.88 -10.31
C ASN A 120 -18.06 36.52 -8.93
N ILE A 121 -17.70 35.24 -8.73
CA ILE A 121 -17.22 34.71 -7.46
C ILE A 121 -15.98 35.43 -6.89
N VAL A 122 -15.18 36.14 -7.69
CA VAL A 122 -14.03 36.90 -7.17
C VAL A 122 -14.38 38.35 -6.82
N PHE A 123 -15.38 38.97 -7.45
CA PHE A 123 -15.71 40.39 -7.22
C PHE A 123 -16.96 40.60 -6.34
N SER A 124 -17.68 39.53 -6.01
CA SER A 124 -18.93 39.55 -5.26
C SER A 124 -18.81 39.97 -3.79
N THR A 125 -19.93 40.44 -3.25
CA THR A 125 -20.13 40.69 -1.81
C THR A 125 -20.07 39.40 -1.01
N ARG A 126 -20.14 39.47 0.33
CA ARG A 126 -20.01 38.28 1.19
C ARG A 126 -21.13 37.28 0.93
N GLU A 127 -22.36 37.75 0.89
CA GLU A 127 -23.57 36.94 0.74
C GLU A 127 -23.63 36.31 -0.64
N GLU A 128 -23.36 37.11 -1.67
CA GLU A 128 -23.31 36.66 -3.06
C GLU A 128 -22.17 35.65 -3.29
N HIS A 129 -20.97 35.92 -2.75
CA HIS A 129 -19.86 34.97 -2.79
C HIS A 129 -20.24 33.62 -2.17
N ALA A 130 -20.87 33.64 -0.99
CA ALA A 130 -21.29 32.41 -0.32
C ALA A 130 -22.30 31.61 -1.15
N ALA A 131 -23.23 32.30 -1.82
CA ALA A 131 -24.21 31.67 -2.71
C ALA A 131 -23.55 31.06 -3.95
N LEU A 132 -22.73 31.83 -4.68
CA LEU A 132 -21.98 31.36 -5.85
C LEU A 132 -21.05 30.21 -5.50
N ARG A 133 -20.29 30.32 -4.41
CA ARG A 133 -19.37 29.27 -3.94
C ARG A 133 -20.13 27.97 -3.63
N ARG A 134 -21.29 28.06 -2.97
CA ARG A 134 -22.12 26.88 -2.70
C ARG A 134 -22.60 26.21 -3.99
N ALA A 135 -22.94 26.99 -5.02
CA ALA A 135 -23.37 26.46 -6.31
C ALA A 135 -22.24 25.70 -7.03
N VAL A 136 -21.01 26.23 -7.07
CA VAL A 136 -19.88 25.58 -7.76
C VAL A 136 -19.18 24.50 -6.92
N SER A 137 -19.32 24.50 -5.59
CA SER A 137 -18.56 23.62 -4.69
C SER A 137 -18.69 22.13 -4.98
N HIS A 138 -19.83 21.69 -5.51
CA HIS A 138 -20.07 20.29 -5.86
C HIS A 138 -19.06 19.80 -6.91
N GLY A 139 -18.77 20.61 -7.94
CA GLY A 139 -17.84 20.28 -9.01
C GLY A 139 -16.38 20.12 -8.56
N PHE A 140 -16.03 20.70 -7.40
CA PHE A 140 -14.70 20.61 -6.78
C PHE A 140 -14.62 19.59 -5.63
N SER A 141 -15.66 18.77 -5.44
CA SER A 141 -15.68 17.71 -4.42
C SER A 141 -14.78 16.53 -4.80
N ASP A 142 -14.29 15.77 -3.80
CA ASP A 142 -13.46 14.57 -4.06
C ASP A 142 -14.15 13.56 -4.99
N ARG A 143 -15.46 13.37 -4.79
CA ARG A 143 -16.29 12.50 -5.64
C ARG A 143 -16.33 12.99 -7.10
N SER A 144 -16.54 14.28 -7.31
CA SER A 144 -16.57 14.86 -8.67
C SER A 144 -15.20 14.80 -9.34
N MET A 145 -14.11 15.07 -8.61
CA MET A 145 -12.75 14.98 -9.15
C MET A 145 -12.41 13.54 -9.60
N ARG A 146 -12.80 12.50 -8.84
CA ARG A 146 -12.66 11.10 -9.28
C ARG A 146 -13.47 10.80 -10.54
N GLY A 147 -14.68 11.36 -10.65
CA GLY A 147 -15.49 11.23 -11.87
C GLY A 147 -14.90 11.96 -13.09
N GLN A 148 -14.12 13.01 -12.86
CA GLN A 148 -13.43 13.80 -13.88
C GLN A 148 -12.05 13.22 -14.27
N GLU A 149 -11.56 12.21 -13.54
CA GLU A 149 -10.26 11.58 -13.76
C GLU A 149 -10.01 11.12 -15.20
N PRO A 150 -10.96 10.45 -15.88
CA PRO A 150 -10.74 10.02 -17.27
C PRO A 150 -10.51 11.20 -18.23
N ILE A 151 -11.13 12.35 -17.96
CA ILE A 151 -10.99 13.55 -18.78
C ILE A 151 -9.58 14.14 -18.59
N ILE A 152 -9.18 14.33 -17.32
CA ILE A 152 -7.85 14.88 -16.99
C ILE A 152 -6.75 13.94 -17.52
N GLY A 153 -6.87 12.64 -17.26
CA GLY A 153 -5.93 11.62 -17.72
C GLY A 153 -5.72 11.65 -19.23
N ALA A 154 -6.79 11.72 -20.02
CA ALA A 154 -6.72 11.76 -21.48
C ALA A 154 -5.90 12.96 -22.02
N TYR A 155 -6.06 14.15 -21.45
CA TYR A 155 -5.27 15.32 -21.86
C TYR A 155 -3.82 15.26 -21.40
N VAL A 156 -3.55 14.66 -20.23
CA VAL A 156 -2.17 14.44 -19.79
C VAL A 156 -1.48 13.39 -20.66
N ASP A 157 -2.18 12.32 -21.06
CA ASP A 157 -1.67 11.33 -22.00
C ASP A 157 -1.39 11.95 -23.37
N LEU A 158 -2.29 12.82 -23.85
CA LEU A 158 -2.08 13.59 -25.08
C LEU A 158 -0.85 14.52 -24.97
N LEU A 159 -0.64 15.17 -23.81
CA LEU A 159 0.57 15.95 -23.55
C LEU A 159 1.83 15.07 -23.70
N ILE A 160 1.86 13.89 -23.07
CA ILE A 160 3.01 12.99 -23.17
C ILE A 160 3.24 12.56 -24.61
N GLN A 161 2.18 12.19 -25.34
CA GLN A 161 2.27 11.84 -26.74
C GLN A 161 2.91 12.96 -27.57
N ARG A 162 2.40 14.20 -27.44
CA ARG A 162 2.90 15.35 -28.21
C ARG A 162 4.33 15.74 -27.82
N LEU A 163 4.69 15.65 -26.54
CA LEU A 163 6.07 15.83 -26.13
C LEU A 163 7.00 14.78 -26.75
N ARG A 164 6.58 13.51 -26.86
CA ARG A 164 7.38 12.47 -27.55
C ARG A 164 7.59 12.80 -29.03
N GLU A 165 6.54 13.28 -29.71
CA GLU A 165 6.61 13.66 -31.14
C GLU A 165 7.56 14.84 -31.39
N HIS A 166 7.67 15.76 -30.44
CA HIS A 166 8.52 16.96 -30.53
C HIS A 166 9.92 16.80 -29.93
N SER A 167 10.18 15.73 -29.18
CA SER A 167 11.48 15.43 -28.56
C SER A 167 12.43 14.66 -29.49
N LYS A 168 12.64 15.16 -30.72
CA LYS A 168 13.50 14.50 -31.72
C LYS A 168 15.00 14.72 -31.44
N PRO A 169 15.89 13.77 -31.80
CA PRO A 169 17.34 13.98 -31.75
C PRO A 169 17.73 15.17 -32.64
N ALA A 170 18.60 16.07 -32.17
CA ALA A 170 19.09 17.15 -33.03
C ALA A 170 19.88 16.57 -34.23
N ALA A 171 19.71 17.20 -35.40
CA ALA A 171 20.52 16.90 -36.57
C ALA A 171 22.01 17.14 -36.26
N PRO A 172 22.93 16.29 -36.77
CA PRO A 172 24.36 16.49 -36.56
C PRO A 172 24.77 17.84 -37.15
N SER A 173 25.26 18.73 -36.30
CA SER A 173 25.87 20.00 -36.70
C SER A 173 27.14 19.70 -37.51
N ALA A 174 27.14 20.11 -38.78
CA ALA A 174 28.33 20.09 -39.62
C ALA A 174 29.34 21.13 -39.09
N GLY A 175 30.26 20.69 -38.23
CA GLY A 175 31.43 21.48 -37.82
C GLY A 175 31.59 21.67 -36.32
N GLY A 176 32.12 20.66 -35.63
CA GLY A 176 32.56 20.77 -34.24
C GLY A 176 33.75 19.85 -33.98
N ASN A 177 34.96 20.41 -33.92
CA ASN A 177 36.20 19.68 -33.70
C ASN A 177 36.21 18.99 -32.33
N GLY A 178 36.62 17.72 -32.34
CA GLY A 178 36.57 16.82 -31.19
C GLY A 178 37.26 17.32 -29.94
N LYS A 179 36.47 17.49 -28.88
CA LYS A 179 36.85 17.23 -27.48
C LYS A 179 35.60 16.73 -26.72
N GLY A 180 35.50 15.41 -26.58
CA GLY A 180 34.98 14.73 -25.38
C GLY A 180 33.65 15.13 -24.72
N GLU A 181 32.66 15.67 -25.43
CA GLU A 181 31.28 15.78 -24.90
C GLU A 181 30.37 14.69 -25.50
N VAL A 182 29.66 13.98 -24.62
CA VAL A 182 28.76 12.86 -24.93
C VAL A 182 27.59 13.35 -25.82
N ALA A 183 27.34 12.65 -26.92
CA ALA A 183 26.29 12.91 -27.94
C ALA A 183 24.84 12.68 -27.43
N PRO A 184 23.78 12.91 -28.23
CA PRO A 184 23.39 14.06 -29.06
C PRO A 184 22.17 14.79 -28.41
N ALA A 185 22.19 16.12 -28.32
CA ALA A 185 21.14 16.86 -27.59
C ALA A 185 19.79 16.85 -28.33
N THR A 186 18.67 16.49 -27.69
CA THR A 186 17.32 16.64 -28.26
C THR A 186 16.97 18.10 -28.50
N VAL A 187 16.09 18.40 -29.46
CA VAL A 187 15.64 19.77 -29.71
C VAL A 187 14.92 20.31 -28.46
N PRO A 188 15.27 21.50 -27.94
CA PRO A 188 14.59 22.04 -26.77
C PRO A 188 13.12 22.37 -27.11
N VAL A 189 12.23 22.08 -26.16
CA VAL A 189 10.81 22.42 -26.25
C VAL A 189 10.45 23.48 -25.21
N ASP A 190 9.55 24.41 -25.55
CA ASP A 190 9.08 25.43 -24.62
C ASP A 190 8.03 24.84 -23.66
N MET A 191 8.48 24.44 -22.47
CA MET A 191 7.62 23.85 -21.43
C MET A 191 6.56 24.83 -20.92
N ARG A 192 6.76 26.15 -21.04
CA ARG A 192 5.72 27.13 -20.68
C ARG A 192 4.49 26.94 -21.55
N GLU A 193 4.67 26.75 -22.85
CA GLU A 193 3.56 26.60 -23.81
C GLU A 193 2.85 25.27 -23.61
N TRP A 194 3.59 24.16 -23.53
CA TRP A 194 3.03 22.83 -23.31
C TRP A 194 2.18 22.74 -22.03
N LEU A 195 2.68 23.27 -20.91
CA LEU A 195 1.95 23.27 -19.64
C LEU A 195 0.71 24.18 -19.70
N ASN A 196 0.80 25.33 -20.36
CA ASN A 196 -0.35 26.19 -20.59
C ASN A 196 -1.40 25.47 -21.47
N TRP A 197 -1.01 24.89 -22.60
CA TRP A 197 -1.93 24.16 -23.50
C TRP A 197 -2.67 23.04 -22.77
N THR A 198 -1.96 22.23 -21.98
CA THR A 198 -2.59 21.17 -21.19
C THR A 198 -3.62 21.70 -20.22
N THR A 199 -3.24 22.68 -19.38
CA THR A 199 -4.13 23.18 -18.34
C THR A 199 -5.33 23.95 -18.93
N PHE A 200 -5.17 24.62 -20.08
CA PHE A 200 -6.27 25.23 -20.81
C PHE A 200 -7.24 24.21 -21.40
N ASP A 201 -6.76 23.13 -22.02
CA ASP A 201 -7.63 22.09 -22.58
C ASP A 201 -8.37 21.33 -21.48
N VAL A 202 -7.69 21.00 -20.38
CA VAL A 202 -8.30 20.36 -19.20
C VAL A 202 -9.40 21.25 -18.62
N ILE A 203 -9.13 22.52 -18.28
CA ILE A 203 -10.15 23.39 -17.70
C ILE A 203 -11.24 23.79 -18.71
N GLY A 204 -10.93 23.80 -20.00
CA GLY A 204 -11.90 24.01 -21.07
C GLY A 204 -12.95 22.91 -21.08
N ASP A 205 -12.51 21.65 -21.00
CA ASP A 205 -13.41 20.51 -20.98
C ASP A 205 -14.14 20.37 -19.63
N LEU A 206 -13.43 20.55 -18.50
CA LEU A 206 -14.02 20.57 -17.17
C LEU A 206 -14.94 21.76 -16.92
N GLY A 207 -14.82 22.85 -17.67
CA GLY A 207 -15.63 24.06 -17.50
C GLY A 207 -16.79 24.18 -18.49
N PHE A 208 -16.61 23.75 -19.73
CA PHE A 208 -17.55 23.97 -20.84
C PHE A 208 -17.89 22.71 -21.62
N GLY A 209 -17.44 21.54 -21.15
CA GLY A 209 -17.67 20.26 -21.81
C GLY A 209 -16.98 20.11 -23.17
N SER A 210 -16.03 20.99 -23.50
CA SER A 210 -15.21 20.88 -24.71
C SER A 210 -13.84 21.56 -24.56
N SER A 211 -12.79 20.88 -25.01
CA SER A 211 -11.42 21.41 -25.04
C SER A 211 -11.26 22.61 -26.00
N PHE A 212 -10.14 23.33 -25.91
CA PHE A 212 -9.77 24.38 -26.87
C PHE A 212 -8.96 23.85 -28.06
N GLY A 213 -8.52 22.59 -28.00
CA GLY A 213 -7.71 21.92 -29.00
C GLY A 213 -6.28 22.45 -29.04
N CYS A 214 -5.77 22.99 -27.92
CA CYS A 214 -4.43 23.58 -27.88
C CYS A 214 -3.34 22.53 -28.01
N LEU A 215 -3.46 21.42 -27.28
CA LEU A 215 -2.50 20.30 -27.37
C LEU A 215 -2.51 19.64 -28.74
N GLU A 216 -3.70 19.44 -29.31
CA GLU A 216 -3.88 18.80 -30.61
C GLU A 216 -3.31 19.64 -31.76
N LYS A 217 -3.43 20.97 -31.69
CA LYS A 217 -2.89 21.87 -32.72
C LYS A 217 -1.47 22.33 -32.43
N SER A 218 -0.99 22.10 -31.20
CA SER A 218 0.26 22.67 -30.68
C SER A 218 0.32 24.19 -30.90
N ASP A 219 -0.83 24.84 -30.67
CA ASP A 219 -1.01 26.27 -30.84
C ASP A 219 -2.14 26.78 -29.93
N TYR A 220 -2.07 28.05 -29.54
CA TYR A 220 -3.09 28.68 -28.71
C TYR A 220 -4.36 28.99 -29.49
N HIS A 221 -5.51 28.62 -28.91
CA HIS A 221 -6.80 29.15 -29.33
C HIS A 221 -6.81 30.69 -29.27
N PRO A 222 -7.46 31.40 -30.21
CA PRO A 222 -7.47 32.87 -30.25
C PRO A 222 -7.85 33.55 -28.92
N TRP A 223 -8.89 33.04 -28.24
CA TRP A 223 -9.26 33.50 -26.89
C TRP A 223 -8.09 33.41 -25.91
N ILE A 224 -7.33 32.31 -25.91
CA ILE A 224 -6.22 32.11 -24.96
C ILE A 224 -5.06 33.06 -25.25
N ARG A 225 -4.76 33.32 -26.54
CA ARG A 225 -3.75 34.32 -26.93
C ARG A 225 -4.05 35.71 -26.35
N LEU A 226 -5.33 36.07 -26.27
CA LEU A 226 -5.79 37.35 -25.69
C LEU A 226 -5.63 37.39 -24.16
N ILE A 227 -5.71 36.23 -23.47
CA ILE A 227 -5.56 36.15 -22.00
C ILE A 227 -4.17 36.61 -21.54
N ALA A 228 -3.10 36.28 -22.27
CA ALA A 228 -1.74 36.69 -21.91
C ALA A 228 -1.56 38.23 -21.92
N HIS A 229 -2.16 38.93 -22.89
CA HIS A 229 -2.12 40.39 -22.98
C HIS A 229 -2.99 41.07 -21.91
N ASN A 230 -4.03 40.40 -21.41
CA ASN A 230 -4.97 40.97 -20.45
C ASN A 230 -4.31 41.37 -19.12
N PHE A 231 -3.31 40.66 -18.62
CA PHE A 231 -2.72 41.00 -17.31
C PHE A 231 -2.00 42.36 -17.30
N ILE A 232 -1.41 42.74 -18.43
CA ILE A 232 -0.81 44.07 -18.61
C ILE A 232 -1.91 45.13 -18.64
N VAL A 233 -2.97 44.90 -19.44
CA VAL A 233 -4.14 45.80 -19.53
C VAL A 233 -4.80 45.98 -18.17
N VAL A 234 -4.93 44.90 -17.39
CA VAL A 234 -5.44 44.91 -16.02
C VAL A 234 -4.55 45.74 -15.10
N SER A 235 -3.23 45.60 -15.21
CA SER A 235 -2.29 46.37 -14.39
C SER A 235 -2.30 47.86 -14.73
N VAL A 236 -2.46 48.21 -16.02
CA VAL A 236 -2.66 49.60 -16.47
C VAL A 236 -4.00 50.15 -15.98
N THR A 237 -5.07 49.37 -16.07
CA THR A 237 -6.40 49.74 -15.56
C THR A 237 -6.37 50.00 -14.06
N LEU A 238 -5.68 49.13 -13.32
CA LEU A 238 -5.51 49.27 -11.88
C LEU A 238 -4.68 50.51 -11.54
N ALA A 239 -3.60 50.78 -12.27
CA ALA A 239 -2.79 51.98 -12.12
C ALA A 239 -3.61 53.26 -12.31
N LEU A 240 -4.41 53.33 -13.37
CA LEU A 240 -5.28 54.48 -13.64
C LEU A 240 -6.41 54.61 -12.61
N THR A 241 -6.94 53.49 -12.11
CA THR A 241 -7.92 53.49 -11.02
C THR A 241 -7.32 54.06 -9.73
N TYR A 242 -6.07 53.74 -9.41
CA TYR A 242 -5.36 54.35 -8.28
C TYR A 242 -5.08 55.85 -8.45
N LEU A 243 -5.05 56.37 -9.68
CA LEU A 243 -4.97 57.80 -9.97
C LEU A 243 -6.33 58.52 -9.91
N GLY A 244 -7.43 57.79 -9.65
CA GLY A 244 -8.78 58.35 -9.67
C GLY A 244 -9.40 58.45 -11.07
N LEU A 245 -8.75 57.89 -12.11
CA LEU A 245 -9.22 57.91 -13.50
C LEU A 245 -10.05 56.68 -13.88
N GLY A 246 -10.43 55.84 -12.92
CA GLY A 246 -11.09 54.55 -13.17
C GLY A 246 -12.39 54.65 -13.99
N SER A 247 -13.15 55.75 -13.87
CA SER A 247 -14.39 55.96 -14.63
C SER A 247 -14.13 56.23 -16.12
N ALA A 248 -13.09 57.00 -16.45
CA ALA A 248 -12.69 57.25 -17.83
C ALA A 248 -12.12 55.99 -18.49
N VAL A 249 -11.41 55.17 -17.70
CA VAL A 249 -10.89 53.88 -18.16
C VAL A 249 -12.00 52.88 -18.44
N ARG A 250 -13.00 52.78 -17.55
CA ARG A 250 -14.18 51.94 -17.78
C ARG A 250 -14.92 52.32 -19.07
N TYR A 251 -15.07 53.62 -19.32
CA TYR A 251 -15.69 54.14 -20.55
C TYR A 251 -14.90 53.79 -21.82
N TYR A 252 -13.58 53.78 -21.76
CA TYR A 252 -12.72 53.46 -22.92
C TYR A 252 -12.61 51.94 -23.15
N ILE A 253 -12.48 51.14 -22.09
CA ILE A 253 -12.37 49.68 -22.17
C ILE A 253 -13.67 49.06 -22.72
N SER A 254 -14.84 49.62 -22.38
CA SER A 254 -16.14 49.18 -22.91
C SER A 254 -16.33 49.45 -24.42
N ARG A 255 -15.32 49.97 -25.13
CA ARG A 255 -15.33 50.23 -26.58
C ARG A 255 -14.12 49.62 -27.32
N SER A 256 -13.43 48.66 -26.71
CA SER A 256 -12.16 48.08 -27.21
C SER A 256 -12.29 46.59 -27.55
N SER A 257 -11.22 45.96 -28.06
CA SER A 257 -11.09 44.54 -28.48
C SER A 257 -11.43 43.49 -27.40
N VAL A 258 -11.91 43.92 -26.24
CA VAL A 258 -12.50 43.11 -25.17
C VAL A 258 -13.82 42.47 -25.63
N ASP A 259 -14.52 43.07 -26.60
CA ASP A 259 -15.78 42.52 -27.15
C ASP A 259 -15.57 41.17 -27.84
N GLU A 260 -14.48 41.01 -28.61
CA GLU A 260 -14.17 39.76 -29.33
C GLU A 260 -13.92 38.60 -28.36
N GLN A 261 -13.18 38.85 -27.27
CA GLN A 261 -12.96 37.86 -26.21
C GLN A 261 -14.28 37.45 -25.55
N TRP A 262 -15.13 38.41 -25.22
CA TRP A 262 -16.41 38.11 -24.60
C TRP A 262 -17.38 37.42 -25.55
N GLU A 263 -17.34 37.69 -26.85
CA GLU A 263 -18.11 36.93 -27.84
C GLU A 263 -17.66 35.46 -27.89
N LEU A 264 -16.35 35.18 -27.87
CA LEU A 264 -15.84 33.81 -27.83
C LEU A 264 -16.24 33.07 -26.53
N ALA A 265 -16.15 33.74 -25.38
CA ALA A 265 -16.58 33.19 -24.10
C ALA A 265 -18.11 32.92 -24.07
N ARG A 266 -18.92 33.85 -24.61
CA ARG A 266 -20.38 33.71 -24.72
C ARG A 266 -20.75 32.59 -25.70
N ALA A 267 -20.09 32.50 -26.85
CA ALA A 267 -20.32 31.44 -27.83
C ALA A 267 -20.07 30.05 -27.21
N LYS A 268 -18.96 29.89 -26.49
CA LYS A 268 -18.63 28.62 -25.83
C LYS A 268 -19.60 28.27 -24.70
N LEU A 269 -20.09 29.26 -23.94
CA LEU A 269 -21.14 29.05 -22.95
C LEU A 269 -22.47 28.64 -23.60
N ARG A 270 -22.89 29.30 -24.71
CA ARG A 270 -24.10 28.94 -25.45
C ARG A 270 -24.03 27.50 -25.93
N GLN A 271 -22.92 27.11 -26.57
CA GLN A 271 -22.69 25.74 -27.02
C GLN A 271 -22.85 24.75 -25.86
N ARG A 272 -22.29 25.06 -24.68
CA ARG A 272 -22.45 24.21 -23.49
C ARG A 272 -23.90 24.11 -23.01
N MET A 273 -24.65 25.20 -23.02
CA MET A 273 -26.06 25.21 -22.63
C MET A 273 -26.96 24.47 -23.64
N GLU A 274 -26.63 24.54 -24.93
CA GLU A 274 -27.34 23.87 -26.02
C GLU A 274 -27.18 22.35 -26.01
N LEU A 275 -26.09 21.83 -25.44
CA LEU A 275 -25.89 20.38 -25.28
C LEU A 275 -26.99 19.71 -24.46
N GLY A 276 -27.70 20.44 -23.59
CA GLY A 276 -28.90 19.96 -22.87
C GLY A 276 -28.71 18.76 -21.94
N ALA A 277 -27.49 18.22 -21.83
CA ALA A 277 -27.15 17.05 -21.03
C ALA A 277 -26.55 17.46 -19.68
N GLU A 278 -26.95 16.76 -18.61
CA GLU A 278 -26.27 16.86 -17.32
C GLU A 278 -24.85 16.30 -17.45
N ARG A 279 -23.85 17.16 -17.22
CA ARG A 279 -22.44 16.77 -17.23
C ARG A 279 -21.82 17.13 -15.89
N PRO A 280 -20.96 16.28 -15.29
CA PRO A 280 -20.28 16.58 -14.03
C PRO A 280 -19.14 17.59 -14.23
N ASP A 281 -19.42 18.75 -14.83
CA ASP A 281 -18.49 19.85 -15.06
C ASP A 281 -18.64 20.96 -14.00
N LEU A 282 -17.72 21.92 -14.02
CA LEU A 282 -17.61 22.96 -13.00
C LEU A 282 -18.70 24.03 -13.10
N ILE A 283 -19.36 24.18 -14.25
CA ILE A 283 -20.37 25.21 -14.49
C ILE A 283 -21.81 24.71 -14.29
N GLU A 284 -22.03 23.39 -14.36
CA GLU A 284 -23.33 22.73 -14.18
C GLU A 284 -24.07 23.24 -12.93
N GLY A 285 -23.37 23.37 -11.80
CA GLY A 285 -23.96 23.86 -10.56
C GLY A 285 -24.48 25.31 -10.62
N LEU A 286 -23.86 26.16 -11.44
CA LEU A 286 -24.32 27.53 -11.69
C LEU A 286 -25.47 27.58 -12.70
N ILE A 287 -25.43 26.74 -13.73
CA ILE A 287 -26.51 26.62 -14.72
C ILE A 287 -27.80 26.15 -14.01
N ARG A 288 -27.71 25.11 -13.18
CA ARG A 288 -28.86 24.54 -12.47
C ARG A 288 -29.50 25.49 -11.46
N LYS A 289 -28.70 26.39 -10.88
CA LYS A 289 -29.17 27.39 -9.89
C LYS A 289 -29.34 28.79 -10.48
N LYS A 290 -29.31 28.94 -11.81
CA LYS A 290 -29.37 30.26 -12.46
C LYS A 290 -30.63 31.04 -12.05
N ASP A 291 -31.77 30.36 -11.94
CA ASP A 291 -33.05 30.99 -11.60
C ASP A 291 -33.14 31.30 -10.11
N ASP A 292 -32.70 30.36 -9.24
CA ASP A 292 -32.61 30.54 -7.79
C ASP A 292 -31.71 31.71 -7.37
N LEU A 293 -30.63 31.93 -8.13
CA LEU A 293 -29.61 32.94 -7.86
C LEU A 293 -29.78 34.21 -8.71
N HIS A 294 -30.84 34.29 -9.52
CA HIS A 294 -31.10 35.40 -10.46
C HIS A 294 -29.88 35.74 -11.34
N LEU A 295 -29.15 34.74 -11.82
CA LEU A 295 -27.97 34.92 -12.65
C LEU A 295 -28.38 35.18 -14.09
N SER A 296 -28.02 36.36 -14.61
CA SER A 296 -28.10 36.65 -16.03
C SER A 296 -27.12 35.77 -16.82
N PHE A 297 -27.36 35.64 -18.13
CA PHE A 297 -26.42 34.95 -19.03
C PHE A 297 -25.02 35.57 -18.96
N GLU A 298 -24.94 36.90 -18.84
CA GLU A 298 -23.65 37.61 -18.69
C GLU A 298 -22.95 37.24 -17.38
N ASN A 299 -23.68 37.12 -16.26
CA ASN A 299 -23.09 36.67 -14.99
C ASN A 299 -22.56 35.23 -15.11
N LEU A 300 -23.27 34.34 -15.81
CA LEU A 300 -22.78 32.98 -16.08
C LEU A 300 -21.51 33.01 -16.94
N ALA A 301 -21.51 33.78 -18.04
CA ALA A 301 -20.36 33.92 -18.93
C ALA A 301 -19.13 34.47 -18.18
N MET A 302 -19.32 35.42 -17.28
CA MET A 302 -18.25 35.95 -16.44
C MET A 302 -17.66 34.93 -15.48
N ASN A 303 -18.51 34.17 -14.78
CA ASN A 303 -18.03 33.13 -13.86
C ASN A 303 -17.30 32.02 -14.63
N ALA A 304 -17.81 31.65 -15.81
CA ALA A 304 -17.19 30.64 -16.66
C ALA A 304 -15.82 31.09 -17.22
N ASN A 305 -15.71 32.33 -17.73
CA ASN A 305 -14.42 32.91 -18.15
C ASN A 305 -13.42 33.00 -16.98
N LEU A 306 -13.90 33.33 -15.77
CA LEU A 306 -13.06 33.38 -14.58
C LEU A 306 -12.53 31.99 -14.18
N LEU A 307 -13.35 30.95 -14.26
CA LEU A 307 -12.93 29.56 -13.96
C LEU A 307 -11.81 29.09 -14.90
N ILE A 308 -11.89 29.41 -16.19
CA ILE A 308 -10.83 29.09 -17.16
C ILE A 308 -9.53 29.79 -16.77
N VAL A 309 -9.54 31.12 -16.67
CA VAL A 309 -8.33 31.90 -16.41
C VAL A 309 -7.70 31.50 -15.08
N ALA A 310 -8.51 31.24 -14.05
CA ALA A 310 -8.04 30.84 -12.74
C ALA A 310 -7.48 29.41 -12.71
N GLY A 311 -8.14 28.47 -13.41
CA GLY A 311 -7.78 27.05 -13.40
C GLY A 311 -6.60 26.69 -14.29
N SER A 312 -6.35 27.44 -15.38
CA SER A 312 -5.23 27.14 -16.29
C SER A 312 -3.93 27.84 -15.90
N GLU A 313 -3.91 29.18 -15.99
CA GLU A 313 -2.67 29.98 -15.94
C GLU A 313 -1.94 29.82 -14.61
N THR A 314 -2.66 29.61 -13.50
CA THR A 314 -2.04 29.46 -12.17
C THR A 314 -1.30 28.13 -12.01
N THR A 315 -1.93 27.02 -12.40
CA THR A 315 -1.37 25.67 -12.36
C THR A 315 -0.16 25.56 -13.28
N ALA A 316 -0.26 26.05 -14.52
CA ALA A 316 0.84 26.04 -15.46
C ALA A 316 2.01 26.95 -15.03
N THR A 317 1.73 28.09 -14.40
CA THR A 317 2.76 28.98 -13.84
C THR A 317 3.59 28.25 -12.78
N LEU A 318 2.94 27.55 -11.86
CA LEU A 318 3.61 26.80 -10.81
C LEU A 318 4.42 25.62 -11.36
N LEU A 319 3.83 24.84 -12.27
CA LEU A 319 4.54 23.72 -12.91
C LEU A 319 5.75 24.21 -13.71
N GLY A 320 5.66 25.34 -14.41
CA GLY A 320 6.80 25.94 -15.11
C GLY A 320 7.92 26.34 -14.14
N GLY A 321 7.57 26.99 -13.02
CA GLY A 321 8.53 27.30 -11.95
C GLY A 321 9.16 26.05 -11.34
N LEU A 322 8.37 25.00 -11.10
CA LEU A 322 8.86 23.74 -10.56
C LEU A 322 9.79 23.01 -11.54
N VAL A 323 9.46 22.97 -12.84
CA VAL A 323 10.36 22.42 -13.87
C VAL A 323 11.69 23.16 -13.89
N PHE A 324 11.67 24.49 -13.81
CA PHE A 324 12.89 25.30 -13.70
C PHE A 324 13.70 24.95 -12.43
N PHE A 325 13.05 24.87 -11.25
CA PHE A 325 13.75 24.53 -10.02
C PHE A 325 14.32 23.11 -10.03
N LEU A 326 13.59 22.12 -10.55
CA LEU A 326 14.10 20.75 -10.65
C LEU A 326 15.28 20.66 -11.61
N THR A 327 15.19 21.29 -12.79
CA THR A 327 16.27 21.23 -13.79
C THR A 327 17.51 22.06 -13.42
N THR A 328 17.39 23.01 -12.48
CA THR A 328 18.53 23.74 -11.89
C THR A 328 19.07 23.11 -10.61
N ASN A 329 18.39 22.10 -10.05
CA ASN A 329 18.83 21.35 -8.87
C ASN A 329 18.79 19.84 -9.18
N PRO A 330 19.83 19.29 -9.87
CA PRO A 330 19.83 17.93 -10.38
C PRO A 330 19.67 16.85 -9.30
N ASP A 331 20.14 17.10 -8.07
CA ASP A 331 19.94 16.20 -6.92
C ASP A 331 18.45 16.07 -6.58
N LYS A 332 17.69 17.18 -6.62
CA LYS A 332 16.25 17.19 -6.36
C LYS A 332 15.48 16.53 -7.48
N LEU A 333 15.87 16.77 -8.73
CA LEU A 333 15.28 16.11 -9.90
C LEU A 333 15.51 14.59 -9.85
N ALA A 334 16.73 14.15 -9.55
CA ALA A 334 17.04 12.73 -9.43
C ALA A 334 16.17 12.04 -8.37
N ARG A 335 15.98 12.68 -7.20
CA ARG A 335 15.17 12.13 -6.11
C ARG A 335 13.67 12.04 -6.43
N VAL A 336 13.09 13.04 -7.11
CA VAL A 336 11.67 12.94 -7.54
C VAL A 336 11.48 11.96 -8.69
N VAL A 337 12.47 11.85 -9.58
CA VAL A 337 12.51 10.84 -10.64
C VAL A 337 12.57 9.44 -10.04
N GLU A 338 13.44 9.21 -9.06
CA GLU A 338 13.55 7.95 -8.33
C GLU A 338 12.21 7.61 -7.66
N GLU A 339 11.66 8.51 -6.85
CA GLU A 339 10.37 8.29 -6.16
C GLU A 339 9.28 7.84 -7.12
N VAL A 340 9.12 8.53 -8.26
CA VAL A 340 8.11 8.18 -9.26
C VAL A 340 8.43 6.85 -9.94
N ARG A 341 9.67 6.65 -10.38
CA ARG A 341 10.05 5.47 -11.17
C ARG A 341 10.15 4.18 -10.34
N THR A 342 10.31 4.26 -9.02
CA THR A 342 10.28 3.10 -8.11
C THR A 342 8.90 2.83 -7.54
N THR A 343 8.01 3.82 -7.50
CA THR A 343 6.65 3.66 -6.96
C THR A 343 5.70 2.97 -7.94
N PHE A 344 5.88 3.21 -9.24
CA PHE A 344 5.01 2.68 -10.29
C PHE A 344 5.76 1.70 -11.18
N ASN A 345 5.07 0.64 -11.64
CA ASN A 345 5.64 -0.33 -12.58
C ASN A 345 5.29 -0.02 -14.03
N SER A 346 4.18 0.69 -14.27
CA SER A 346 3.71 1.07 -15.59
C SER A 346 3.13 2.49 -15.63
N GLU A 347 3.02 3.06 -16.84
CA GLU A 347 2.48 4.42 -17.02
C GLU A 347 0.97 4.49 -16.67
N GLU A 348 0.25 3.37 -16.83
CA GLU A 348 -1.18 3.24 -16.55
C GLU A 348 -1.48 3.21 -15.05
N GLU A 349 -0.52 2.82 -14.21
CA GLU A 349 -0.65 2.90 -12.74
C GLU A 349 -0.66 4.35 -12.25
N ILE A 350 -0.18 5.32 -13.06
CA ILE A 350 -0.09 6.74 -12.70
C ILE A 350 -1.44 7.43 -12.94
N SER A 351 -2.29 7.34 -11.92
CA SER A 351 -3.63 7.92 -11.85
C SER A 351 -3.73 9.07 -10.82
N LEU A 352 -4.79 9.88 -10.82
CA LEU A 352 -4.98 11.00 -9.87
C LEU A 352 -4.97 10.53 -8.41
N SER A 353 -5.50 9.34 -8.15
CA SER A 353 -5.50 8.74 -6.81
C SER A 353 -4.12 8.21 -6.44
N SER A 354 -3.43 7.58 -7.37
CA SER A 354 -2.16 6.89 -7.11
C SER A 354 -1.00 7.84 -6.80
N VAL A 355 -0.97 9.03 -7.43
CA VAL A 355 0.07 10.06 -7.26
C VAL A 355 0.00 10.76 -5.90
N SER A 356 -1.07 10.54 -5.12
CA SER A 356 -1.14 10.99 -3.73
C SER A 356 -0.11 10.33 -2.81
N ARG A 357 0.48 9.20 -3.24
CA ARG A 357 1.48 8.41 -2.51
C ARG A 357 2.92 8.91 -2.67
N LEU A 358 3.13 10.07 -3.31
CA LEU A 358 4.44 10.63 -3.64
C LEU A 358 4.78 11.81 -2.69
N PRO A 359 5.28 11.54 -1.46
CA PRO A 359 5.54 12.57 -0.46
C PRO A 359 6.62 13.57 -0.88
N TYR A 360 7.69 13.14 -1.54
CA TYR A 360 8.77 14.02 -2.00
C TYR A 360 8.32 14.91 -3.17
N MET A 361 7.52 14.38 -4.09
CA MET A 361 6.87 15.21 -5.12
C MET A 361 5.97 16.29 -4.51
N LEU A 362 5.18 15.95 -3.49
CA LEU A 362 4.37 16.94 -2.78
C LEU A 362 5.26 17.99 -2.10
N ALA A 363 6.36 17.59 -1.48
CA ALA A 363 7.33 18.50 -0.90
C ALA A 363 7.92 19.45 -1.96
N CYS A 364 8.24 18.95 -3.16
CA CYS A 364 8.70 19.77 -4.29
C CYS A 364 7.65 20.80 -4.74
N LEU A 365 6.38 20.39 -4.83
CA LEU A 365 5.26 21.28 -5.17
C LEU A 365 5.06 22.37 -4.12
N ASN A 366 5.12 22.01 -2.83
CA ASN A 366 5.00 22.96 -1.73
C ASN A 366 6.17 23.96 -1.72
N GLU A 367 7.39 23.49 -1.95
CA GLU A 367 8.56 24.37 -2.03
C GLU A 367 8.51 25.28 -3.27
N ALA A 368 8.01 24.79 -4.40
CA ALA A 368 7.79 25.63 -5.57
C ALA A 368 6.71 26.70 -5.32
N LEU A 369 5.64 26.36 -4.59
CA LEU A 369 4.63 27.33 -4.15
C LEU A 369 5.20 28.40 -3.22
N ARG A 370 6.18 28.05 -2.39
CA ARG A 370 6.89 29.00 -1.54
C ARG A 370 7.78 29.93 -2.37
N CYS A 371 8.69 29.35 -3.14
CA CYS A 371 9.71 30.07 -3.90
C CYS A 371 9.13 30.87 -5.06
N TYR A 372 8.06 30.38 -5.68
CA TYR A 372 7.48 30.94 -6.89
C TYR A 372 5.94 30.85 -6.87
N PRO A 373 5.28 31.58 -5.95
CA PRO A 373 3.83 31.59 -5.85
C PRO A 373 3.23 32.17 -7.14
N PRO A 374 2.25 31.50 -7.78
CA PRO A 374 1.61 32.03 -8.99
C PRO A 374 1.03 33.44 -8.82
N VAL A 375 0.47 33.72 -7.63
CA VAL A 375 0.01 35.05 -7.22
C VAL A 375 1.01 35.63 -6.22
N ALA A 376 1.98 36.39 -6.73
CA ALA A 376 3.07 36.95 -5.92
C ALA A 376 2.70 38.26 -5.18
N VAL A 377 1.52 38.82 -5.44
CA VAL A 377 1.05 40.11 -4.88
C VAL A 377 0.18 39.92 -3.64
N GLY A 378 0.01 40.99 -2.85
CA GLY A 378 -0.96 40.99 -1.75
C GLY A 378 -2.41 41.10 -2.23
N LEU A 379 -3.31 40.34 -1.61
CA LEU A 379 -4.76 40.36 -1.91
C LEU A 379 -5.47 41.36 -0.98
N PRO A 380 -5.82 42.58 -1.42
CA PRO A 380 -6.26 43.63 -0.50
C PRO A 380 -7.63 43.37 0.14
N ARG A 381 -7.75 43.71 1.41
CA ARG A 381 -9.00 43.71 2.18
C ARG A 381 -9.16 45.06 2.87
N GLN A 382 -10.38 45.47 3.13
CA GLN A 382 -10.67 46.73 3.81
C GLN A 382 -11.10 46.44 5.25
N VAL A 383 -10.46 47.13 6.18
CA VAL A 383 -10.75 47.05 7.61
C VAL A 383 -12.18 47.56 7.88
N PRO A 384 -13.00 46.82 8.64
CA PRO A 384 -14.39 47.17 8.89
C PRO A 384 -14.53 48.42 9.75
N LYS A 385 -15.78 48.91 9.85
CA LYS A 385 -16.15 50.03 10.72
C LYS A 385 -15.72 49.76 12.17
N GLY A 386 -15.16 50.76 12.83
CA GLY A 386 -14.63 50.64 14.20
C GLY A 386 -13.19 50.10 14.31
N GLY A 387 -12.55 49.74 13.18
CA GLY A 387 -11.18 49.24 13.15
C GLY A 387 -11.04 47.77 13.52
N ALA A 388 -9.82 47.23 13.44
CA ALA A 388 -9.52 45.86 13.82
C ALA A 388 -8.05 45.69 14.18
N TYR A 389 -7.74 44.69 15.02
CA TYR A 389 -6.36 44.28 15.27
C TYR A 389 -5.89 43.35 14.14
N VAL A 390 -4.67 43.60 13.66
CA VAL A 390 -3.95 42.76 12.69
C VAL A 390 -2.51 42.60 13.18
N ALA A 391 -2.06 41.36 13.38
CA ALA A 391 -0.73 41.05 13.91
C ALA A 391 -0.39 41.84 15.20
N GLY A 392 -1.38 41.94 16.10
CA GLY A 392 -1.26 42.65 17.39
C GLY A 392 -1.34 44.18 17.31
N GLN A 393 -1.54 44.77 16.13
CA GLN A 393 -1.62 46.23 15.94
C GLN A 393 -3.03 46.68 15.59
N PHE A 394 -3.54 47.72 16.25
CA PHE A 394 -4.84 48.30 15.92
C PHE A 394 -4.78 49.09 14.61
N ILE A 395 -5.61 48.68 13.66
CA ILE A 395 -5.73 49.29 12.34
C ILE A 395 -7.05 50.07 12.26
N PRO A 396 -7.01 51.38 11.94
CA PRO A 396 -8.20 52.20 11.78
C PRO A 396 -9.12 51.69 10.67
N GLU A 397 -10.42 51.97 10.81
CA GLU A 397 -11.42 51.65 9.80
C GLU A 397 -11.08 52.21 8.41
N SER A 398 -11.62 51.58 7.36
CA SER A 398 -11.40 51.93 5.95
C SER A 398 -9.97 51.78 5.42
N THR A 399 -8.99 51.46 6.28
CA THR A 399 -7.62 51.12 5.87
C THR A 399 -7.63 49.85 5.01
N VAL A 400 -6.83 49.83 3.95
CA VAL A 400 -6.63 48.63 3.14
C VAL A 400 -5.43 47.84 3.67
N VAL A 401 -5.58 46.54 3.84
CA VAL A 401 -4.54 45.66 4.37
C VAL A 401 -4.38 44.42 3.48
N SER A 402 -3.16 43.89 3.38
CA SER A 402 -2.89 42.62 2.70
C SER A 402 -1.63 41.95 3.21
N VAL A 403 -1.57 40.61 3.07
CA VAL A 403 -0.33 39.84 3.19
C VAL A 403 0.25 39.61 1.81
N TRP A 404 1.53 39.92 1.61
CA TRP A 404 2.21 39.72 0.33
C TRP A 404 2.94 38.38 0.30
N GLN A 405 2.45 37.45 -0.51
CA GLN A 405 2.96 36.08 -0.58
C GLN A 405 4.46 36.04 -0.89
N TRP A 406 4.93 36.77 -1.91
CA TRP A 406 6.35 36.82 -2.25
C TRP A 406 7.22 37.26 -1.07
N VAL A 407 6.76 38.25 -0.31
CA VAL A 407 7.52 38.82 0.82
C VAL A 407 7.60 37.83 1.97
N ILE A 408 6.46 37.29 2.42
CA ILE A 408 6.43 36.38 3.58
C ILE A 408 7.15 35.06 3.28
N ASN A 409 7.04 34.56 2.05
CA ASN A 409 7.68 33.31 1.63
C ASN A 409 9.21 33.41 1.53
N HIS A 410 9.76 34.61 1.36
CA HIS A 410 11.21 34.86 1.30
C HIS A 410 11.76 35.54 2.56
N ASN A 411 10.96 35.61 3.63
CA ASN A 411 11.37 36.26 4.86
C ASN A 411 12.26 35.31 5.71
N PRO A 412 13.53 35.65 5.98
CA PRO A 412 14.43 34.80 6.76
C PRO A 412 13.98 34.59 8.21
N LYS A 413 13.02 35.38 8.71
CA LYS A 413 12.38 35.15 10.01
C LYS A 413 11.58 33.85 10.07
N TYR A 414 11.01 33.42 8.95
CA TYR A 414 10.13 32.25 8.88
C TYR A 414 10.74 31.07 8.11
N TRP A 415 11.79 31.32 7.33
CA TRP A 415 12.36 30.34 6.42
C TRP A 415 13.87 30.38 6.51
N THR A 416 14.47 29.25 6.86
CA THR A 416 15.91 29.01 6.84
C THR A 416 16.35 28.87 5.37
N GLU A 417 17.38 29.61 4.99
CA GLU A 417 17.86 29.73 3.60
C GLU A 417 16.73 30.02 2.61
N PRO A 418 16.00 31.15 2.76
CA PRO A 418 14.73 31.41 2.09
C PRO A 418 14.83 31.47 0.56
N THR A 419 16.03 31.71 0.01
CA THR A 419 16.28 31.82 -1.43
C THR A 419 16.63 30.47 -2.08
N LYS A 420 16.91 29.42 -1.30
CA LYS A 420 17.22 28.09 -1.83
C LYS A 420 15.94 27.29 -2.03
N PHE A 421 15.90 26.50 -3.10
CA PHE A 421 14.86 25.50 -3.33
C PHE A 421 15.20 24.22 -2.55
N ALA A 422 14.56 24.02 -1.41
CA ALA A 422 14.78 22.87 -0.54
C ALA A 422 13.46 22.17 -0.17
N PRO A 423 13.02 21.18 -0.98
CA PRO A 423 11.85 20.36 -0.66
C PRO A 423 11.93 19.68 0.72
N GLU A 424 13.13 19.37 1.19
CA GLU A 424 13.38 18.69 2.47
C GLU A 424 12.73 19.37 3.68
N ARG A 425 12.48 20.69 3.62
CA ARG A 425 11.82 21.43 4.70
C ARG A 425 10.38 20.94 4.97
N PHE A 426 9.73 20.32 3.99
CA PHE A 426 8.40 19.73 4.13
C PHE A 426 8.41 18.25 4.52
N LEU A 427 9.59 17.68 4.80
CA LEU A 427 9.78 16.27 5.13
C LEU A 427 10.42 16.05 6.51
N GLY A 428 10.51 17.09 7.34
CA GLY A 428 11.03 17.00 8.70
C GLY A 428 12.56 16.94 8.79
N ASP A 429 13.29 17.45 7.80
CA ASP A 429 14.74 17.56 7.88
C ASP A 429 15.16 18.53 9.01
N PRO A 430 16.03 18.11 9.96
CA PRO A 430 16.41 18.92 11.11
C PRO A 430 16.99 20.29 10.78
N ARG A 431 17.57 20.48 9.58
CA ARG A 431 18.11 21.78 9.15
C ARG A 431 17.05 22.87 9.05
N TYR A 432 15.79 22.49 8.88
CA TYR A 432 14.66 23.40 8.67
C TYR A 432 13.64 23.32 9.82
N GLU A 433 13.97 22.71 10.95
CA GLU A 433 13.04 22.56 12.09
C GLU A 433 12.51 23.90 12.62
N GLY A 434 13.29 24.98 12.50
CA GLY A 434 12.90 26.34 12.88
C GLY A 434 11.96 27.04 11.89
N ASP A 435 11.64 26.44 10.76
CA ASP A 435 10.78 27.04 9.74
C ASP A 435 9.31 27.08 10.16
N ARG A 436 8.64 28.17 9.80
CA ARG A 436 7.21 28.37 10.05
C ARG A 436 6.41 28.06 8.80
N LEU A 437 6.09 26.78 8.60
CA LEU A 437 5.38 26.29 7.40
C LEU A 437 4.00 26.96 7.21
N ASP A 438 3.35 27.37 8.31
CA ASP A 438 2.07 28.08 8.32
C ASP A 438 2.13 29.51 7.75
N ALA A 439 3.33 30.08 7.61
CA ALA A 439 3.55 31.37 6.96
C ALA A 439 3.23 31.34 5.45
N MET A 440 3.30 30.17 4.81
CA MET A 440 2.96 29.98 3.39
C MET A 440 1.48 29.64 3.22
N GLN A 441 0.70 30.56 2.65
CA GLN A 441 -0.73 30.35 2.34
C GLN A 441 -1.00 30.59 0.84
N PRO A 442 -0.52 29.70 -0.06
CA PRO A 442 -0.56 29.97 -1.49
C PRO A 442 -1.99 30.00 -2.04
N PHE A 443 -2.89 29.24 -1.42
CA PHE A 443 -4.30 29.18 -1.73
C PHE A 443 -5.17 30.12 -0.88
N SER A 444 -4.56 31.02 -0.09
CA SER A 444 -5.21 31.84 0.94
C SER A 444 -5.89 31.01 2.04
N THR A 445 -6.31 31.66 3.13
CA THR A 445 -7.12 31.08 4.21
C THR A 445 -8.53 31.68 4.25
N GLY A 446 -9.41 31.07 5.06
CA GLY A 446 -10.76 31.54 5.38
C GLY A 446 -11.84 31.29 4.32
N PRO A 447 -13.03 31.92 4.44
CA PRO A 447 -14.21 31.62 3.63
C PRO A 447 -14.04 31.93 2.14
N ARG A 448 -13.06 32.76 1.79
CA ARG A 448 -12.72 33.16 0.42
C ARG A 448 -11.42 32.53 -0.10
N ASN A 449 -10.96 31.43 0.50
CA ASN A 449 -9.82 30.66 0.02
C ASN A 449 -10.08 30.04 -1.37
N CYS A 450 -9.02 29.59 -2.04
CA CYS A 450 -9.13 29.00 -3.37
C CYS A 450 -10.02 27.74 -3.35
N ILE A 451 -11.05 27.74 -4.19
CA ILE A 451 -11.96 26.59 -4.33
C ILE A 451 -11.32 25.43 -5.11
N GLY A 452 -10.41 25.75 -6.03
CA GLY A 452 -9.71 24.79 -6.90
C GLY A 452 -8.48 24.14 -6.27
N LYS A 453 -8.23 24.32 -4.96
CA LYS A 453 -7.00 23.82 -4.29
C LYS A 453 -6.76 22.33 -4.56
N ASN A 454 -7.78 21.50 -4.39
CA ASN A 454 -7.62 20.05 -4.54
C ASN A 454 -7.40 19.65 -6.00
N LEU A 455 -8.15 20.26 -6.93
CA LEU A 455 -7.98 20.04 -8.37
C LEU A 455 -6.56 20.42 -8.81
N ALA A 456 -6.06 21.59 -8.39
CA ALA A 456 -4.72 22.03 -8.72
C ALA A 456 -3.66 21.02 -8.24
N TYR A 457 -3.74 20.54 -6.98
CA TYR A 457 -2.79 19.54 -6.50
C TYR A 457 -2.88 18.21 -7.25
N ALA A 458 -4.08 17.79 -7.66
CA ALA A 458 -4.28 16.54 -8.39
C ALA A 458 -3.69 16.64 -9.81
N GLU A 459 -4.02 17.71 -10.55
CA GLU A 459 -3.49 18.01 -11.88
C GLU A 459 -1.96 18.13 -11.87
N MET A 460 -1.40 18.92 -10.96
CA MET A 460 0.05 19.14 -10.91
C MET A 460 0.84 17.87 -10.64
N ARG A 461 0.36 17.03 -9.72
CA ARG A 461 1.01 15.75 -9.42
C ARG A 461 0.94 14.80 -10.60
N LEU A 462 -0.22 14.68 -11.24
CA LEU A 462 -0.40 13.80 -12.40
C LEU A 462 0.48 14.23 -13.59
N ILE A 463 0.45 15.52 -13.93
CA ILE A 463 1.26 16.08 -15.02
C ILE A 463 2.74 15.85 -14.74
N LEU A 464 3.22 16.22 -13.56
CA LEU A 464 4.64 16.07 -13.22
C LEU A 464 5.06 14.61 -13.19
N ALA A 465 4.28 13.73 -12.54
CA ALA A 465 4.57 12.30 -12.47
C ALA A 465 4.69 11.68 -13.86
N LYS A 466 3.75 11.95 -14.78
CA LYS A 466 3.81 11.43 -16.15
C LYS A 466 4.97 12.03 -16.95
N ILE A 467 5.33 13.31 -16.76
CA ILE A 467 6.50 13.90 -17.42
C ILE A 467 7.79 13.21 -16.94
N VAL A 468 8.04 13.14 -15.63
CA VAL A 468 9.29 12.55 -15.08
C VAL A 468 9.35 11.03 -15.25
N TRP A 469 8.20 10.37 -15.34
CA TRP A 469 8.13 8.98 -15.76
C TRP A 469 8.66 8.82 -17.18
N ASN A 470 8.24 9.67 -18.12
CA ASN A 470 8.50 9.45 -19.54
C ASN A 470 9.80 10.07 -20.07
N PHE A 471 10.30 11.11 -19.43
CA PHE A 471 11.43 11.89 -19.94
C PHE A 471 12.48 12.15 -18.87
N ASP A 472 13.75 12.13 -19.29
CA ASP A 472 14.82 12.81 -18.59
C ASP A 472 14.88 14.27 -19.06
N MET A 473 14.96 15.21 -18.13
CA MET A 473 14.85 16.65 -18.41
C MET A 473 16.18 17.37 -18.15
N ALA A 474 16.58 18.23 -19.07
CA ALA A 474 17.72 19.13 -18.92
C ALA A 474 17.34 20.56 -19.34
N LEU A 475 17.70 21.56 -18.54
CA LEU A 475 17.47 22.95 -18.88
C LEU A 475 18.34 23.35 -20.08
N ASP A 476 17.77 24.06 -21.05
CA ASP A 476 18.55 24.63 -22.13
C ASP A 476 19.31 25.89 -21.68
N ASN A 477 20.44 26.21 -22.33
CA ASN A 477 21.27 27.36 -21.97
C ASN A 477 20.50 28.69 -22.03
N ASP A 478 19.58 28.83 -22.98
CA ASP A 478 18.77 30.05 -23.15
C ASP A 478 17.81 30.32 -21.98
N SER A 479 17.54 29.30 -21.16
CA SER A 479 16.63 29.37 -20.02
C SER A 479 17.32 29.50 -18.66
N LYS A 480 18.67 29.62 -18.59
CA LYS A 480 19.39 29.68 -17.31
C LYS A 480 18.98 30.85 -16.41
N ASP A 481 18.74 32.03 -17.00
CA ASP A 481 18.30 33.24 -16.29
C ASP A 481 16.77 33.42 -16.27
N TRP A 482 16.02 32.35 -16.52
CA TRP A 482 14.56 32.41 -16.70
C TRP A 482 13.84 33.06 -15.52
N LEU A 483 14.22 32.78 -14.26
CA LEU A 483 13.60 33.35 -13.07
C LEU A 483 13.84 34.88 -12.94
N ASN A 484 15.04 35.35 -13.29
CA ASN A 484 15.42 36.76 -13.16
C ASN A 484 14.81 37.65 -14.25
N ASN A 485 14.50 37.08 -15.42
CA ASN A 485 14.01 37.82 -16.59
C ASN A 485 12.50 38.03 -16.63
N GLN A 486 11.78 37.67 -15.57
CA GLN A 486 10.32 37.75 -15.54
C GLN A 486 9.81 39.07 -14.98
N LYS A 487 8.59 39.41 -15.40
CA LYS A 487 7.80 40.50 -14.83
C LYS A 487 6.58 39.92 -14.14
N CYS A 488 6.06 40.62 -13.14
CA CYS A 488 4.84 40.23 -12.42
C CYS A 488 3.79 41.34 -12.51
N TYR A 489 2.65 41.01 -13.12
CA TYR A 489 1.48 41.85 -13.34
C TYR A 489 0.26 41.18 -12.68
N ILE A 490 0.32 40.98 -11.35
CA ILE A 490 -0.50 40.05 -10.54
C ILE A 490 -0.05 38.60 -10.70
N LEU A 491 0.01 38.10 -11.94
CA LEU A 491 0.63 36.84 -12.31
C LEU A 491 1.97 37.07 -13.01
N TRP A 492 2.78 36.02 -13.13
CA TRP A 492 4.07 36.06 -13.81
C TRP A 492 3.91 36.09 -15.34
N ALA A 493 4.49 37.11 -15.96
CA ALA A 493 4.73 37.17 -17.40
C ALA A 493 6.03 36.40 -17.70
N LYS A 494 5.85 35.14 -18.08
CA LYS A 494 6.91 34.14 -18.25
C LYS A 494 7.55 34.21 -19.65
N PRO A 495 8.88 34.37 -19.77
CA PRO A 495 9.57 34.12 -21.04
C PRO A 495 9.50 32.61 -21.38
N PRO A 496 9.83 32.20 -22.63
CA PRO A 496 9.93 30.78 -22.98
C PRO A 496 10.82 30.01 -22.00
N LEU A 497 10.38 28.81 -21.59
CA LEU A 497 11.12 27.89 -20.74
C LEU A 497 11.55 26.68 -21.57
N ASN A 498 12.66 26.84 -22.28
CA ASN A 498 13.23 25.81 -23.13
C ASN A 498 13.89 24.71 -22.29
N VAL A 499 13.40 23.47 -22.44
CA VAL A 499 13.91 22.26 -21.78
C VAL A 499 14.13 21.18 -22.82
N ARG A 500 15.26 20.47 -22.73
CA ARG A 500 15.56 19.29 -23.53
C ARG A 500 14.97 18.07 -22.82
N LEU A 501 14.09 17.38 -23.53
CA LEU A 501 13.46 16.16 -23.07
C LEU A 501 14.10 14.98 -23.81
N THR A 502 14.59 13.99 -23.06
CA THR A 502 15.11 12.75 -23.62
C THR A 502 14.15 11.62 -23.23
N PRO A 503 13.47 10.96 -24.18
CA PRO A 503 12.59 9.85 -23.87
C PRO A 503 13.34 8.73 -23.13
N VAL A 504 12.80 8.26 -22.01
CA VAL A 504 13.41 7.20 -21.21
C VAL A 504 13.30 5.88 -21.97
N ALA A 505 14.45 5.30 -22.31
CA ALA A 505 14.53 3.96 -22.88
C ALA A 505 14.27 2.91 -21.80
N ARG A 506 13.01 2.66 -21.48
CA ARG A 506 12.64 1.42 -20.79
C ARG A 506 12.73 0.30 -21.83
N ALA A 507 13.30 -0.84 -21.46
CA ALA A 507 13.17 -2.06 -22.25
C ALA A 507 11.69 -2.21 -22.53
N LYS A 508 11.30 -1.94 -23.77
CA LYS A 508 9.91 -1.95 -24.15
C LYS A 508 9.50 -3.41 -24.01
N PHE A 509 8.79 -3.72 -22.93
CA PHE A 509 7.57 -4.48 -23.12
C PHE A 509 6.72 -3.59 -24.03
N TYR A 510 7.02 -3.65 -25.33
CA TYR A 510 6.03 -3.32 -26.33
C TYR A 510 4.91 -4.29 -26.00
N LYS A 511 3.89 -3.79 -25.30
CA LYS A 511 2.55 -4.15 -25.74
C LYS A 511 2.49 -3.59 -27.15
N GLN A 512 2.96 -4.40 -28.07
CA GLN A 512 2.83 -4.17 -29.48
C GLN A 512 1.33 -4.01 -29.66
N ASP A 513 0.86 -2.85 -30.12
CA ASP A 513 -0.44 -2.76 -30.81
C ASP A 513 -0.36 -3.56 -32.13
N ASN A 514 0.15 -4.80 -32.07
CA ASN A 514 0.01 -5.83 -33.09
C ASN A 514 -1.41 -6.42 -33.08
N SER A 515 -2.30 -5.79 -32.35
CA SER A 515 -3.70 -6.13 -32.40
C SER A 515 -4.21 -5.88 -33.82
N ALA A 516 -3.95 -4.72 -34.43
CA ALA A 516 -4.47 -4.46 -35.77
C ALA A 516 -3.64 -5.17 -36.86
N ILE A 517 -4.16 -6.25 -37.44
CA ILE A 517 -3.70 -6.81 -38.72
C ILE A 517 -4.53 -6.16 -39.82
N ASP A 518 -3.86 -5.35 -40.66
CA ASP A 518 -4.45 -4.77 -41.86
C ASP A 518 -4.23 -5.71 -43.06
N PHE A 519 -5.32 -6.21 -43.61
CA PHE A 519 -5.33 -6.97 -44.85
C PHE A 519 -5.65 -6.02 -46.00
N GLU A 520 -4.70 -5.80 -46.89
CA GLU A 520 -4.91 -4.99 -48.10
C GLU A 520 -4.95 -5.89 -49.34
N LEU A 521 -6.00 -5.73 -50.15
CA LEU A 521 -6.08 -6.37 -51.46
C LEU A 521 -5.53 -5.41 -52.52
N HIS A 522 -4.46 -5.81 -53.19
CA HIS A 522 -3.81 -5.01 -54.23
C HIS A 522 -4.20 -5.52 -55.63
N HIS A 523 -4.60 -4.63 -56.54
CA HIS A 523 -4.75 -4.91 -57.97
C HIS A 523 -4.16 -3.78 -58.81
N ASN A 524 -3.35 -4.11 -59.82
CA ASN A 524 -2.61 -3.15 -60.66
C ASN A 524 -1.82 -2.09 -59.87
N GLY A 525 -1.23 -2.49 -58.73
CA GLY A 525 -0.40 -1.58 -57.91
C GLY A 525 -1.18 -0.60 -57.04
N HIS A 526 -2.51 -0.76 -56.93
CA HIS A 526 -3.36 0.03 -56.06
C HIS A 526 -4.12 -0.84 -55.05
N ILE A 527 -4.34 -0.32 -53.84
CA ILE A 527 -5.16 -0.96 -52.80
C ILE A 527 -6.63 -0.83 -53.21
N CYS A 528 -7.27 -1.94 -53.53
CA CYS A 528 -8.68 -1.98 -53.91
C CYS A 528 -9.61 -2.07 -52.69
N THR A 529 -9.15 -2.73 -51.63
CA THR A 529 -9.88 -2.81 -50.36
C THR A 529 -8.91 -3.09 -49.22
N SER A 530 -9.24 -2.64 -48.02
CA SER A 530 -8.50 -2.98 -46.80
C SER A 530 -9.46 -3.41 -45.70
N THR A 531 -9.06 -4.40 -44.90
CA THR A 531 -9.79 -4.80 -43.70
C THR A 531 -8.84 -4.95 -42.52
N THR A 532 -9.16 -4.28 -41.42
CA THR A 532 -8.40 -4.35 -40.18
C THR A 532 -9.01 -5.40 -39.26
N ARG A 533 -8.19 -6.24 -38.61
CA ARG A 533 -8.61 -7.17 -37.56
C ARG A 533 -7.83 -6.87 -36.30
N ILE A 534 -8.51 -6.76 -35.15
CA ILE A 534 -7.87 -6.46 -33.86
C ILE A 534 -7.62 -7.78 -33.08
N LEU A 535 -6.37 -8.06 -32.75
CA LEU A 535 -5.80 -9.23 -32.08
C LEU A 535 -5.49 -8.85 -30.63
N TYR A 536 -6.39 -9.20 -29.72
CA TYR A 536 -6.14 -8.98 -28.30
C TYR A 536 -5.22 -10.10 -27.78
N TYR A 537 -3.93 -9.81 -27.62
CA TYR A 537 -3.01 -10.72 -26.95
C TYR A 537 -3.23 -10.63 -25.43
N GLN A 538 -3.88 -11.65 -24.88
CA GLN A 538 -3.95 -11.86 -23.44
C GLN A 538 -2.69 -12.65 -23.03
N PRO A 539 -1.77 -12.08 -22.24
CA PRO A 539 -0.58 -12.79 -21.81
C PRO A 539 -1.01 -14.08 -21.10
N LEU A 540 -0.46 -15.21 -21.55
CA LEU A 540 -0.70 -16.49 -20.91
C LEU A 540 -0.36 -16.37 -19.42
N LEU A 541 -1.25 -16.88 -18.57
CA LEU A 541 -1.03 -16.86 -17.13
C LEU A 541 0.32 -17.54 -16.84
N GLN A 542 1.21 -16.81 -16.17
CA GLN A 542 2.52 -17.35 -15.75
C GLN A 542 2.38 -18.50 -14.74
N LEU A 543 1.17 -18.67 -14.19
CA LEU A 543 0.80 -19.66 -13.17
C LEU A 543 -0.49 -20.38 -13.61
N PRO A 544 -0.69 -21.64 -13.23
CA PRO A 544 -1.86 -22.41 -13.65
C PRO A 544 -3.17 -21.83 -13.06
N PRO A 545 -4.23 -21.65 -13.88
CA PRO A 545 -5.54 -21.19 -13.41
C PRO A 545 -6.43 -22.29 -12.84
N LEU A 546 -7.47 -21.87 -12.13
CA LEU A 546 -8.71 -22.62 -11.96
C LEU A 546 -9.55 -22.50 -13.24
N HIS A 547 -9.87 -23.63 -13.86
CA HIS A 547 -10.77 -23.66 -15.02
C HIS A 547 -12.22 -23.81 -14.56
N LEU A 548 -13.14 -23.03 -15.15
CA LEU A 548 -14.57 -23.18 -14.92
C LEU A 548 -15.18 -24.00 -16.07
N ALA A 549 -15.97 -25.03 -15.74
CA ALA A 549 -16.62 -25.87 -16.75
C ALA A 549 -18.09 -26.13 -16.39
N ILE A 550 -18.97 -26.13 -17.39
CA ILE A 550 -20.36 -26.53 -17.26
C ILE A 550 -20.58 -27.76 -18.14
N MET A 551 -20.91 -28.90 -17.52
CA MET A 551 -21.30 -30.10 -18.24
C MET A 551 -22.79 -30.06 -18.62
N VAL A 552 -23.08 -30.37 -19.89
CA VAL A 552 -24.44 -30.51 -20.43
C VAL A 552 -24.64 -31.89 -21.03
N ALA A 553 -25.78 -32.53 -20.75
CA ALA A 553 -26.16 -33.79 -21.38
C ALA A 553 -26.33 -33.64 -22.90
N LYS A 554 -26.21 -34.74 -23.66
CA LYS A 554 -26.33 -34.68 -25.13
C LYS A 554 -27.69 -34.16 -25.62
N ASP A 555 -28.75 -34.46 -24.89
CA ASP A 555 -30.15 -34.07 -25.13
C ASP A 555 -30.63 -33.02 -24.11
N SER A 556 -29.71 -32.26 -23.51
CA SER A 556 -30.03 -31.21 -22.53
C SER A 556 -30.96 -30.14 -23.14
N PRO A 557 -31.99 -29.71 -22.41
CA PRO A 557 -32.80 -28.54 -22.80
C PRO A 557 -32.05 -27.21 -22.60
N LEU A 558 -30.83 -27.23 -22.08
CA LEU A 558 -30.01 -26.04 -21.76
C LEU A 558 -30.68 -25.11 -20.75
N LEU A 559 -31.40 -25.71 -19.79
CA LEU A 559 -32.13 -25.01 -18.74
C LEU A 559 -31.76 -25.54 -17.36
N ILE A 560 -31.65 -24.64 -16.39
CA ILE A 560 -31.53 -24.96 -14.96
C ILE A 560 -32.91 -24.87 -14.28
N ASP A 561 -33.05 -25.58 -13.16
CA ASP A 561 -34.23 -25.46 -12.30
C ASP A 561 -34.45 -24.02 -11.82
N CYS A 562 -35.68 -23.53 -11.94
CA CYS A 562 -36.03 -22.15 -11.59
C CYS A 562 -37.43 -22.06 -10.96
N PRO A 563 -37.57 -21.46 -9.75
CA PRO A 563 -38.84 -21.35 -9.07
C PRO A 563 -39.80 -20.40 -9.80
N PRO A 564 -41.12 -20.61 -9.72
CA PRO A 564 -42.11 -19.77 -10.41
C PRO A 564 -41.96 -18.27 -10.13
N SER A 565 -41.58 -17.87 -8.91
CA SER A 565 -41.35 -16.47 -8.52
C SER A 565 -40.21 -15.78 -9.31
N LYS A 566 -39.23 -16.55 -9.79
CA LYS A 566 -38.12 -16.05 -10.65
C LYS A 566 -38.40 -16.23 -12.14
N ARG A 567 -39.51 -16.86 -12.53
CA ARG A 567 -39.95 -16.95 -13.94
C ARG A 567 -40.61 -15.65 -14.45
N GLY A 568 -40.93 -14.67 -13.59
CA GLY A 568 -41.80 -13.53 -13.94
C GLY A 568 -41.13 -12.20 -14.31
N ALA A 569 -39.81 -12.06 -14.25
CA ALA A 569 -39.11 -10.79 -14.54
C ALA A 569 -38.53 -10.70 -15.98
N ILE A 570 -39.23 -11.30 -16.96
CA ILE A 570 -38.78 -11.79 -18.29
C ILE A 570 -38.49 -13.29 -18.21
N THR A 571 -39.31 -14.08 -18.90
CA THR A 571 -39.60 -15.49 -18.62
C THR A 571 -38.47 -16.51 -18.82
N THR A 572 -37.26 -16.07 -19.17
CA THR A 572 -36.09 -16.94 -19.41
C THR A 572 -34.78 -16.43 -18.80
N ALA A 573 -34.74 -15.24 -18.19
CA ALA A 573 -33.47 -14.57 -17.87
C ALA A 573 -32.64 -15.22 -16.74
N HIS A 574 -33.24 -16.11 -15.95
CA HIS A 574 -32.56 -16.80 -14.82
C HIS A 574 -32.36 -18.29 -15.02
N SER A 575 -32.94 -18.90 -16.06
CA SER A 575 -32.98 -20.34 -16.25
C SER A 575 -32.16 -20.86 -17.43
N THR A 576 -31.65 -19.98 -18.30
CA THR A 576 -30.88 -20.39 -19.49
C THR A 576 -29.44 -20.79 -19.16
N LEU A 577 -28.79 -21.49 -20.09
CA LEU A 577 -27.35 -21.72 -20.07
C LEU A 577 -26.55 -20.42 -19.90
N ASP A 578 -26.89 -19.35 -20.62
CA ASP A 578 -26.21 -18.06 -20.50
C ASP A 578 -26.31 -17.51 -19.08
N ALA A 579 -27.49 -17.62 -18.45
CA ALA A 579 -27.67 -17.24 -17.06
C ALA A 579 -26.79 -18.09 -16.13
N ALA A 580 -26.67 -19.39 -16.38
CA ALA A 580 -25.80 -20.28 -15.60
C ALA A 580 -24.31 -19.91 -15.76
N VAL A 581 -23.88 -19.53 -16.97
CA VAL A 581 -22.51 -19.02 -17.24
C VAL A 581 -22.24 -17.75 -16.43
N LEU A 582 -23.14 -16.76 -16.50
CA LEU A 582 -23.02 -15.51 -15.75
C LEU A 582 -22.95 -15.76 -14.24
N LYS A 583 -23.80 -16.64 -13.73
CA LYS A 583 -23.86 -17.02 -12.32
C LYS A 583 -22.61 -17.72 -11.82
N LEU A 584 -22.10 -18.69 -12.58
CA LEU A 584 -20.88 -19.40 -12.22
C LEU A 584 -19.68 -18.45 -12.25
N ARG A 585 -19.59 -17.60 -13.28
CA ARG A 585 -18.55 -16.57 -13.40
C ARG A 585 -18.55 -15.59 -12.22
N MET A 586 -19.70 -15.00 -11.91
CA MET A 586 -19.82 -14.06 -10.80
C MET A 586 -19.51 -14.71 -9.46
N THR A 587 -19.98 -15.95 -9.26
CA THR A 587 -19.68 -16.72 -8.06
C THR A 587 -18.19 -17.04 -7.94
N ALA A 588 -17.51 -17.35 -9.05
CA ALA A 588 -16.06 -17.57 -9.06
C ALA A 588 -15.25 -16.33 -8.67
N TYR A 589 -15.66 -15.14 -9.12
CA TYR A 589 -15.06 -13.88 -8.65
C TYR A 589 -15.30 -13.64 -7.15
N MET A 590 -16.48 -13.99 -6.63
CA MET A 590 -16.77 -13.92 -5.20
C MET A 590 -15.86 -14.86 -4.40
N TRP A 591 -15.62 -16.09 -4.88
CA TRP A 591 -14.68 -17.02 -4.27
C TRP A 591 -13.25 -16.47 -4.26
N GLN A 592 -12.83 -15.88 -5.38
CA GLN A 592 -11.50 -15.28 -5.51
C GLN A 592 -11.31 -14.12 -4.51
N ALA A 593 -12.31 -13.24 -4.40
CA ALA A 593 -12.30 -12.09 -3.48
C ALA A 593 -12.29 -12.52 -2.01
N LEU A 594 -13.14 -13.49 -1.64
CA LEU A 594 -13.17 -14.05 -0.28
C LEU A 594 -11.80 -14.62 0.10
N THR A 595 -11.24 -15.44 -0.76
CA THR A 595 -9.95 -16.11 -0.52
C THR A 595 -8.82 -15.10 -0.40
N ALA A 596 -8.81 -14.07 -1.26
CA ALA A 596 -7.83 -12.99 -1.19
C ALA A 596 -7.88 -12.21 0.13
N GLU A 597 -9.08 -11.90 0.60
CA GLU A 597 -9.26 -11.15 1.84
C GLU A 597 -8.98 -12.02 3.07
N ASP A 598 -9.40 -13.28 3.08
CA ASP A 598 -9.13 -14.21 4.18
C ASP A 598 -7.63 -14.54 4.32
N LEU A 599 -6.93 -14.80 3.21
CA LEU A 599 -5.47 -14.97 3.24
C LEU A 599 -4.76 -13.68 3.64
N ARG A 600 -5.28 -12.50 3.27
CA ARG A 600 -4.74 -11.21 3.74
C ARG A 600 -4.91 -11.03 5.25
N GLU A 601 -6.05 -11.41 5.81
CA GLU A 601 -6.32 -11.35 7.25
C GLU A 601 -5.41 -12.30 8.03
N LYS A 602 -5.12 -13.49 7.49
CA LYS A 602 -4.09 -14.41 8.00
C LYS A 602 -2.65 -13.93 7.74
N GLY A 603 -2.48 -12.74 7.15
CA GLY A 603 -1.22 -12.08 6.82
C GLY A 603 -0.37 -12.79 5.76
N LEU A 604 -0.97 -13.66 4.96
CA LEU A 604 -0.37 -14.29 3.79
C LEU A 604 -0.36 -13.39 2.55
N GLY A 605 -0.83 -12.14 2.67
CA GLY A 605 -1.04 -11.24 1.54
C GLY A 605 -2.33 -11.56 0.78
N ARG A 606 -2.64 -10.78 -0.25
CA ARG A 606 -3.87 -10.95 -1.07
C ARG A 606 -3.73 -12.09 -2.09
N ARG A 607 -3.40 -13.29 -1.61
CA ARG A 607 -3.25 -14.50 -2.40
C ARG A 607 -4.61 -15.09 -2.73
N SER A 608 -4.78 -15.60 -3.93
CA SER A 608 -6.00 -16.31 -4.34
C SER A 608 -5.69 -17.10 -5.60
N PHE A 609 -6.52 -18.10 -5.90
CA PHE A 609 -6.43 -18.79 -7.17
C PHE A 609 -6.78 -17.84 -8.32
N ARG A 610 -6.10 -17.98 -9.45
CA ARG A 610 -6.42 -17.24 -10.67
C ARG A 610 -7.49 -17.97 -11.46
N LEU A 611 -8.40 -17.24 -12.08
CA LEU A 611 -9.36 -17.83 -13.02
C LEU A 611 -8.73 -17.84 -14.40
N ASP A 612 -9.06 -18.86 -15.20
CA ASP A 612 -8.79 -18.82 -16.62
C ASP A 612 -9.63 -17.71 -17.24
N GLU A 613 -9.02 -16.80 -17.97
CA GLU A 613 -9.66 -15.59 -18.47
C GLU A 613 -9.61 -15.56 -20.00
N GLU A 614 -10.65 -15.02 -20.61
CA GLU A 614 -10.73 -14.77 -22.04
C GLU A 614 -11.17 -13.33 -22.30
N TRP A 615 -10.76 -12.80 -23.45
CA TRP A 615 -11.23 -11.51 -23.90
C TRP A 615 -12.67 -11.64 -24.42
N GLY A 616 -13.62 -11.11 -23.66
CA GLY A 616 -15.05 -11.27 -23.92
C GLY A 616 -15.85 -10.02 -23.61
N LEU A 617 -17.17 -10.16 -23.72
CA LEU A 617 -18.10 -9.13 -23.27
C LEU A 617 -17.95 -8.97 -21.75
N ASP A 618 -17.82 -7.73 -21.26
CA ASP A 618 -17.91 -7.49 -19.83
C ASP A 618 -19.27 -8.02 -19.35
N THR A 619 -19.26 -8.87 -18.34
CA THR A 619 -20.45 -9.50 -17.77
C THR A 619 -20.52 -9.28 -16.26
N THR A 620 -19.61 -8.45 -15.73
CA THR A 620 -19.47 -8.21 -14.30
C THR A 620 -20.40 -7.11 -13.79
N THR A 621 -20.92 -6.26 -14.68
CA THR A 621 -21.80 -5.13 -14.34
C THR A 621 -23.14 -5.20 -15.06
N MET A 622 -24.20 -4.70 -14.43
CA MET A 622 -25.55 -4.66 -15.01
C MET A 622 -25.58 -3.83 -16.31
N ASN A 623 -24.78 -2.76 -16.39
CA ASN A 623 -24.74 -1.87 -17.55
C ASN A 623 -24.31 -2.59 -18.84
N SER A 624 -23.44 -3.60 -18.76
CA SER A 624 -23.04 -4.35 -19.96
C SER A 624 -24.15 -5.27 -20.48
N SER A 625 -25.03 -5.76 -19.61
CA SER A 625 -26.16 -6.63 -19.98
C SER A 625 -27.31 -5.89 -20.67
N TYR A 626 -27.55 -4.61 -20.34
CA TYR A 626 -28.55 -3.76 -21.03
C TYR A 626 -28.05 -3.18 -22.35
N LEU A 627 -26.73 -2.94 -22.46
CA LEU A 627 -26.09 -2.38 -23.65
C LEU A 627 -25.89 -3.41 -24.79
N GLN A 628 -26.26 -4.68 -24.60
CA GLN A 628 -26.27 -5.70 -25.67
C GLN A 628 -27.16 -5.33 -26.87
N SER A 629 -28.02 -4.32 -26.73
CA SER A 629 -28.84 -3.78 -27.82
C SER A 629 -28.12 -2.75 -28.72
N ASP A 630 -26.96 -2.22 -28.31
CA ASP A 630 -26.16 -1.28 -29.09
C ASP A 630 -24.70 -1.77 -29.27
N PRO A 631 -24.34 -2.28 -30.47
CA PRO A 631 -23.00 -2.77 -30.79
C PRO A 631 -21.89 -1.71 -30.61
N LYS A 632 -22.22 -0.41 -30.61
CA LYS A 632 -21.24 0.68 -30.52
C LYS A 632 -20.80 1.00 -29.08
N ASN A 633 -21.54 0.52 -28.08
CA ASN A 633 -21.29 0.82 -26.66
C ASN A 633 -20.92 -0.42 -25.82
N THR A 634 -20.69 -1.54 -26.48
CA THR A 634 -20.35 -2.81 -25.84
C THR A 634 -18.88 -2.80 -25.41
N ARG A 635 -18.64 -2.75 -24.10
CA ARG A 635 -17.27 -2.81 -23.54
C ARG A 635 -16.80 -4.26 -23.50
N MET A 636 -15.73 -4.56 -24.23
CA MET A 636 -14.98 -5.81 -24.10
C MET A 636 -13.94 -5.70 -22.99
N GLY A 637 -13.69 -6.79 -22.30
CA GLY A 637 -12.72 -6.87 -21.22
C GLY A 637 -12.25 -8.30 -20.97
N SER A 638 -11.29 -8.44 -20.05
CA SER A 638 -10.92 -9.76 -19.54
C SER A 638 -12.05 -10.29 -18.66
N VAL A 639 -12.59 -11.47 -18.97
CA VAL A 639 -13.62 -12.13 -18.19
C VAL A 639 -13.26 -13.59 -17.96
N ALA A 640 -13.63 -14.15 -16.80
CA ALA A 640 -13.37 -15.57 -16.54
C ALA A 640 -14.08 -16.45 -17.57
N LYS A 641 -13.30 -17.32 -18.20
CA LYS A 641 -13.73 -18.26 -19.21
C LYS A 641 -14.52 -19.40 -18.57
N VAL A 642 -15.65 -19.75 -19.19
CA VAL A 642 -16.49 -20.87 -18.77
C VAL A 642 -16.61 -21.84 -19.93
N HIS A 643 -16.02 -23.02 -19.78
CA HIS A 643 -16.06 -24.07 -20.80
C HIS A 643 -17.41 -24.78 -20.78
N ILE A 644 -18.09 -24.84 -21.93
CA ILE A 644 -19.29 -25.68 -22.07
C ILE A 644 -18.87 -27.03 -22.62
N VAL A 645 -19.10 -28.08 -21.82
CA VAL A 645 -18.61 -29.43 -22.08
C VAL A 645 -19.80 -30.34 -22.29
N ARG A 646 -19.91 -30.96 -23.47
CA ARG A 646 -21.03 -31.85 -23.79
C ARG A 646 -20.69 -33.29 -23.38
N SER A 647 -21.60 -33.93 -22.67
CA SER A 647 -21.49 -35.34 -22.26
C SER A 647 -22.19 -36.25 -23.26
N GLU A 648 -21.69 -37.48 -23.45
CA GLU A 648 -22.36 -38.53 -24.21
C GLU A 648 -23.63 -39.09 -23.54
N LYS A 649 -23.79 -38.84 -22.24
CA LYS A 649 -24.92 -39.31 -21.43
C LYS A 649 -26.17 -38.45 -21.71
N THR A 650 -27.34 -39.09 -21.70
CA THR A 650 -28.62 -38.37 -21.75
C THR A 650 -28.99 -37.74 -20.41
N VAL A 651 -29.90 -36.77 -20.43
CA VAL A 651 -30.51 -36.19 -19.22
C VAL A 651 -31.11 -37.30 -18.35
N ALA A 652 -31.78 -38.28 -18.96
CA ALA A 652 -32.36 -39.42 -18.25
C ALA A 652 -31.29 -40.28 -17.55
N GLN A 653 -30.13 -40.49 -18.18
CA GLN A 653 -29.02 -41.26 -17.60
C GLN A 653 -28.33 -40.49 -16.46
N LEU A 654 -28.12 -39.18 -16.60
CA LEU A 654 -27.54 -38.35 -15.53
C LEU A 654 -28.49 -38.19 -14.33
N ARG A 655 -29.80 -38.16 -14.58
CA ARG A 655 -30.85 -38.05 -13.56
C ARG A 655 -31.32 -39.41 -13.01
N ASP A 656 -30.57 -40.49 -13.22
CA ASP A 656 -30.87 -41.78 -12.59
C ASP A 656 -30.73 -41.68 -11.06
N ALA A 657 -31.68 -42.26 -10.33
CA ALA A 657 -31.67 -42.25 -8.87
C ALA A 657 -30.51 -43.09 -8.29
N GLU A 658 -30.03 -44.10 -9.02
CA GLU A 658 -28.86 -44.91 -8.62
C GLU A 658 -27.53 -44.13 -8.67
N VAL A 659 -27.53 -43.02 -9.40
CA VAL A 659 -26.39 -42.15 -9.65
C VAL A 659 -26.40 -40.91 -8.73
N ALA A 660 -27.57 -40.53 -8.19
CA ALA A 660 -27.72 -39.38 -7.31
C ALA A 660 -26.99 -39.58 -5.96
N GLN A 661 -26.09 -38.65 -5.61
CA GLN A 661 -25.25 -38.77 -4.40
C GLN A 661 -26.06 -38.81 -3.09
N GLN A 662 -27.21 -38.12 -3.06
CA GLN A 662 -28.10 -38.09 -1.90
C GLN A 662 -28.85 -39.41 -1.66
N ASN A 663 -28.86 -40.33 -2.64
CA ASN A 663 -29.49 -41.64 -2.47
C ASN A 663 -28.53 -42.59 -1.75
N HIS A 664 -28.73 -42.77 -0.44
CA HIS A 664 -27.93 -43.71 0.36
C HIS A 664 -28.03 -45.17 -0.11
N SER A 665 -29.10 -45.55 -0.82
CA SER A 665 -29.29 -46.90 -1.36
C SER A 665 -28.68 -47.08 -2.76
N GLY A 666 -28.26 -46.00 -3.42
CA GLY A 666 -27.75 -46.04 -4.79
C GLY A 666 -26.37 -46.69 -4.90
N GLN A 667 -26.19 -47.58 -5.88
CA GLN A 667 -24.95 -48.34 -6.07
C GLN A 667 -23.89 -47.64 -6.96
N LYS A 668 -24.24 -46.54 -7.66
CA LYS A 668 -23.38 -45.91 -8.68
C LYS A 668 -22.96 -44.47 -8.33
N ARG A 669 -22.52 -44.25 -7.08
CA ARG A 669 -22.23 -42.91 -6.54
C ARG A 669 -21.11 -42.11 -7.25
N TRP A 670 -20.17 -42.80 -7.89
CA TRP A 670 -19.03 -42.16 -8.59
C TRP A 670 -19.26 -41.95 -10.09
N GLU A 671 -20.41 -42.39 -10.62
CA GLU A 671 -20.68 -42.37 -12.07
C GLU A 671 -20.78 -40.93 -12.63
N LEU A 672 -21.30 -39.97 -11.84
CA LEU A 672 -21.35 -38.55 -12.26
C LEU A 672 -19.96 -37.96 -12.43
N GLN A 673 -19.05 -38.22 -11.49
CA GLN A 673 -17.67 -37.76 -11.55
C GLN A 673 -16.97 -38.33 -12.78
N ARG A 674 -17.04 -39.67 -12.98
CA ARG A 674 -16.45 -40.33 -14.15
C ARG A 674 -17.00 -39.80 -15.47
N SER A 675 -18.31 -39.56 -15.53
CA SER A 675 -18.95 -39.01 -16.73
C SER A 675 -18.47 -37.60 -17.05
N PHE A 676 -18.19 -36.78 -16.03
CA PHE A 676 -17.66 -35.43 -16.22
C PHE A 676 -16.17 -35.47 -16.59
N GLU A 677 -15.34 -36.27 -15.91
CA GLU A 677 -13.94 -36.48 -16.27
C GLU A 677 -13.79 -36.94 -17.73
N HIS A 678 -14.64 -37.88 -18.16
CA HIS A 678 -14.67 -38.32 -19.55
C HIS A 678 -15.03 -37.18 -20.51
N ALA A 679 -16.10 -36.42 -20.22
CA ALA A 679 -16.51 -35.31 -21.06
C ALA A 679 -15.43 -34.20 -21.14
N LEU A 680 -14.68 -33.95 -20.06
CA LEU A 680 -13.54 -33.04 -20.05
C LEU A 680 -12.39 -33.57 -20.92
N ALA A 681 -12.08 -34.87 -20.82
CA ALA A 681 -11.07 -35.50 -21.65
C ALA A 681 -11.42 -35.41 -23.15
N GLU A 682 -12.68 -35.63 -23.51
CA GLU A 682 -13.17 -35.48 -24.90
C GLU A 682 -13.14 -34.02 -25.39
N HIS A 683 -13.38 -33.05 -24.50
CA HIS A 683 -13.27 -31.63 -24.83
C HIS A 683 -11.83 -31.21 -25.19
N GLY A 684 -10.83 -31.94 -24.70
CA GLY A 684 -9.42 -31.71 -25.00
C GLY A 684 -8.79 -30.58 -24.17
N HIS A 685 -7.76 -29.92 -24.70
CA HIS A 685 -7.06 -28.84 -24.00
C HIS A 685 -8.03 -27.73 -23.53
N PRO A 686 -7.92 -27.23 -22.29
CA PRO A 686 -6.81 -27.41 -21.34
C PRO A 686 -6.94 -28.62 -20.39
N PHE A 687 -7.92 -29.50 -20.58
CA PHE A 687 -8.28 -30.58 -19.64
C PHE A 687 -7.48 -31.89 -19.81
N VAL A 688 -6.28 -31.82 -20.39
CA VAL A 688 -5.43 -33.00 -20.56
C VAL A 688 -4.71 -33.33 -19.26
N SER A 689 -4.54 -34.61 -18.90
CA SER A 689 -3.94 -34.97 -17.61
C SER A 689 -2.50 -34.45 -17.45
N ALA A 690 -1.75 -34.31 -18.55
CA ALA A 690 -0.38 -33.79 -18.55
C ALA A 690 -0.26 -32.32 -18.10
N SER A 691 -1.34 -31.53 -18.13
CA SER A 691 -1.34 -30.15 -17.62
C SER A 691 -1.78 -30.04 -16.16
N CYS A 692 -2.06 -31.17 -15.50
CA CYS A 692 -2.57 -31.26 -14.12
C CYS A 692 -3.64 -30.19 -13.78
N PRO A 693 -4.70 -30.04 -14.59
CA PRO A 693 -5.64 -28.94 -14.45
C PRO A 693 -6.51 -29.10 -13.19
N VAL A 694 -6.83 -27.97 -12.55
CA VAL A 694 -7.85 -27.91 -11.49
C VAL A 694 -9.12 -27.32 -12.09
N VAL A 695 -10.23 -28.05 -11.97
CA VAL A 695 -11.50 -27.70 -12.62
C VAL A 695 -12.63 -27.55 -11.60
N ALA A 696 -13.32 -26.41 -11.65
CA ALA A 696 -14.59 -26.17 -10.98
C ALA A 696 -15.74 -26.46 -11.95
N GLY A 697 -16.31 -27.65 -11.84
CA GLY A 697 -17.36 -28.20 -12.69
C GLY A 697 -18.78 -28.00 -12.16
N LEU A 698 -19.67 -27.48 -12.99
CA LEU A 698 -21.11 -27.40 -12.72
C LEU A 698 -21.87 -28.34 -13.65
N ILE A 699 -22.76 -29.17 -13.11
CA ILE A 699 -23.67 -30.02 -13.89
C ILE A 699 -24.93 -29.20 -14.17
N LEU A 700 -25.17 -28.81 -15.43
CA LEU A 700 -26.31 -27.96 -15.78
C LEU A 700 -27.64 -28.66 -15.55
N ASP A 701 -27.71 -29.95 -15.84
CA ASP A 701 -28.96 -30.72 -15.88
C ASP A 701 -29.43 -31.24 -14.52
N SER A 702 -28.94 -30.72 -13.39
CA SER A 702 -29.46 -31.10 -12.06
C SER A 702 -30.93 -30.74 -11.90
N HIS A 703 -31.71 -31.62 -11.26
CA HIS A 703 -33.15 -31.41 -11.07
C HIS A 703 -33.66 -31.99 -9.76
N TYR A 704 -34.52 -31.24 -9.07
CA TYR A 704 -35.21 -31.77 -7.89
C TYR A 704 -36.47 -32.55 -8.26
N SER A 705 -36.46 -33.85 -7.98
CA SER A 705 -37.62 -34.71 -8.20
C SER A 705 -38.49 -34.74 -6.94
N VAL A 706 -39.65 -34.08 -6.99
CA VAL A 706 -40.65 -34.07 -5.90
C VAL A 706 -41.15 -35.48 -5.59
N GLU A 707 -41.39 -36.30 -6.62
CA GLU A 707 -41.87 -37.68 -6.48
C GLU A 707 -40.88 -38.57 -5.71
N LYS A 708 -39.58 -38.39 -5.96
CA LYS A 708 -38.52 -39.20 -5.35
C LYS A 708 -37.94 -38.56 -4.08
N GLY A 709 -38.20 -37.28 -3.82
CA GLY A 709 -37.58 -36.52 -2.73
C GLY A 709 -36.05 -36.41 -2.85
N LEU A 710 -35.51 -36.40 -4.06
CA LEU A 710 -34.07 -36.42 -4.34
C LEU A 710 -33.67 -35.34 -5.35
N ILE A 711 -32.45 -34.81 -5.19
CA ILE A 711 -31.81 -33.97 -6.20
C ILE A 711 -31.04 -34.87 -7.17
N LEU A 712 -31.59 -35.02 -8.37
CA LEU A 712 -31.04 -35.85 -9.45
C LEU A 712 -29.96 -35.09 -10.21
N ALA A 713 -29.00 -35.82 -10.80
CA ALA A 713 -27.83 -35.26 -11.49
C ALA A 713 -27.06 -34.23 -10.64
N HIS A 714 -26.99 -34.43 -9.32
CA HIS A 714 -26.23 -33.61 -8.38
C HIS A 714 -25.26 -34.48 -7.59
N ALA A 715 -24.01 -34.00 -7.52
CA ALA A 715 -23.02 -34.42 -6.56
C ALA A 715 -22.27 -33.17 -6.09
N ALA A 716 -21.90 -33.11 -4.82
CA ALA A 716 -20.92 -32.19 -4.24
C ALA A 716 -19.69 -33.03 -3.88
N LEU A 717 -18.76 -33.15 -4.81
CA LEU A 717 -17.55 -33.95 -4.68
C LEU A 717 -16.35 -33.17 -5.22
N GLY A 718 -15.24 -33.17 -4.49
CA GLY A 718 -13.95 -32.71 -4.97
C GLY A 718 -12.92 -33.82 -4.91
N HIS A 719 -12.15 -33.97 -5.99
CA HIS A 719 -11.07 -34.95 -6.10
C HIS A 719 -9.77 -34.24 -6.45
N HIS A 720 -8.78 -34.33 -5.57
CA HIS A 720 -7.43 -33.86 -5.83
C HIS A 720 -6.59 -34.99 -6.44
N ASN A 721 -6.10 -34.77 -7.66
CA ASN A 721 -5.14 -35.63 -8.32
C ASN A 721 -3.91 -34.81 -8.70
N PRO A 722 -2.78 -34.91 -7.97
CA PRO A 722 -1.58 -34.11 -8.23
C PRO A 722 -0.89 -34.49 -9.55
N ASP A 723 -1.06 -35.73 -10.02
CA ASP A 723 -0.42 -36.26 -11.24
C ASP A 723 -1.39 -36.25 -12.45
N GLY A 724 -2.55 -35.61 -12.31
CA GLY A 724 -3.59 -35.61 -13.32
C GLY A 724 -4.64 -34.53 -13.13
N LEU A 725 -5.87 -34.77 -13.59
CA LEU A 725 -6.95 -33.80 -13.52
C LEU A 725 -7.58 -33.80 -12.12
N SER A 726 -7.59 -32.64 -11.46
CA SER A 726 -8.33 -32.42 -10.22
C SER A 726 -9.70 -31.81 -10.54
N LEU A 727 -10.77 -32.40 -10.01
CA LEU A 727 -12.14 -32.04 -10.37
C LEU A 727 -12.99 -31.79 -9.14
N ALA A 728 -13.63 -30.62 -9.10
CA ALA A 728 -14.75 -30.32 -8.22
C ALA A 728 -16.04 -30.35 -9.04
N ILE A 729 -17.07 -31.07 -8.59
CA ILE A 729 -18.39 -31.08 -9.22
C ILE A 729 -19.47 -30.61 -8.26
N TYR A 730 -20.40 -29.80 -8.80
CA TYR A 730 -21.61 -29.38 -8.12
C TYR A 730 -22.80 -29.32 -9.08
N GLY A 731 -24.02 -29.45 -8.56
CA GLY A 731 -25.24 -29.44 -9.39
C GLY A 731 -25.87 -28.07 -9.50
N SER A 732 -26.46 -27.73 -10.65
CA SER A 732 -27.08 -26.43 -10.92
C SER A 732 -28.32 -26.10 -10.08
N HIS A 733 -28.85 -27.07 -9.32
CA HIS A 733 -30.14 -27.00 -8.64
C HIS A 733 -30.34 -25.80 -7.69
N THR A 734 -29.28 -25.20 -7.12
CA THR A 734 -29.37 -23.98 -6.27
C THR A 734 -28.97 -22.69 -6.98
N THR A 735 -28.49 -22.79 -8.22
CA THR A 735 -27.95 -21.65 -8.97
C THR A 735 -29.03 -20.63 -9.36
N TYR A 736 -30.32 -20.98 -9.27
CA TYR A 736 -31.42 -20.01 -9.47
C TYR A 736 -31.29 -18.78 -8.56
N ALA A 737 -30.70 -18.93 -7.37
CA ALA A 737 -30.52 -17.88 -6.38
C ALA A 737 -29.20 -17.11 -6.50
N TRP A 738 -28.28 -17.53 -7.38
CA TRP A 738 -26.96 -16.92 -7.53
C TRP A 738 -27.04 -15.61 -8.34
N PRO A 739 -26.19 -14.61 -8.02
CA PRO A 739 -26.13 -13.35 -8.75
C PRO A 739 -25.48 -13.54 -10.13
N ARG A 740 -25.93 -12.79 -11.13
CA ARG A 740 -25.35 -12.81 -12.49
C ARG A 740 -24.23 -11.78 -12.69
N PHE A 741 -24.30 -10.68 -11.94
CA PHE A 741 -23.38 -9.54 -11.98
C PHE A 741 -23.30 -8.89 -10.59
N LEU A 742 -22.37 -7.96 -10.41
CA LEU A 742 -22.00 -7.42 -9.09
C LEU A 742 -23.19 -6.74 -8.37
N GLU A 743 -24.02 -6.00 -9.10
CA GLU A 743 -25.17 -5.27 -8.55
C GLU A 743 -26.28 -6.20 -8.01
N GLU A 744 -26.33 -7.46 -8.45
CA GLU A 744 -27.26 -8.47 -7.93
C GLU A 744 -26.79 -9.12 -6.62
N VAL A 745 -25.51 -9.00 -6.26
CA VAL A 745 -24.93 -9.69 -5.11
C VAL A 745 -25.67 -9.38 -3.80
N PRO A 746 -25.93 -8.11 -3.42
CA PRO A 746 -26.66 -7.81 -2.19
C PRO A 746 -28.11 -8.32 -2.25
N ALA A 747 -28.77 -8.22 -3.40
CA ALA A 747 -30.15 -8.67 -3.55
C ALA A 747 -30.26 -10.19 -3.36
N CYS A 748 -29.38 -10.98 -3.97
CA CYS A 748 -29.35 -12.43 -3.83
C CYS A 748 -29.02 -12.90 -2.41
N LEU A 749 -28.09 -12.23 -1.72
CA LEU A 749 -27.66 -12.59 -0.36
C LEU A 749 -28.63 -12.12 0.74
N LEU A 750 -29.61 -11.29 0.41
CA LEU A 750 -30.62 -10.76 1.33
C LEU A 750 -32.05 -11.21 0.98
N ASP A 751 -32.21 -12.03 -0.06
CA ASP A 751 -33.52 -12.48 -0.56
C ASP A 751 -34.15 -13.50 0.41
N MET A 752 -35.02 -13.03 1.30
CA MET A 752 -35.74 -13.88 2.26
C MET A 752 -36.96 -14.59 1.66
N THR A 753 -37.22 -14.47 0.36
CA THR A 753 -38.38 -15.13 -0.24
C THR A 753 -38.25 -16.66 -0.12
N PRO A 754 -39.36 -17.37 0.17
CA PRO A 754 -39.36 -18.83 0.19
C PRO A 754 -39.00 -19.39 -1.20
N THR A 755 -38.22 -20.46 -1.22
CA THR A 755 -37.85 -21.18 -2.45
C THR A 755 -39.06 -21.87 -3.11
N GLY A 756 -40.01 -22.35 -2.28
CA GLY A 756 -41.20 -23.08 -2.70
C GLY A 756 -40.94 -24.60 -2.82
N ASP A 757 -42.01 -25.38 -3.00
CA ASP A 757 -41.96 -26.85 -2.86
C ASP A 757 -41.39 -27.58 -4.09
N THR A 758 -41.11 -26.87 -5.18
CA THR A 758 -40.78 -27.43 -6.50
C THR A 758 -39.30 -27.40 -6.85
N ILE A 759 -38.45 -26.84 -5.99
CA ILE A 759 -37.02 -26.71 -6.19
C ILE A 759 -36.30 -27.18 -4.91
N GLY A 760 -35.30 -28.04 -5.10
CA GLY A 760 -34.79 -28.90 -4.03
C GLY A 760 -34.16 -28.13 -2.87
N ASN A 761 -34.49 -28.55 -1.65
CA ASN A 761 -33.72 -28.20 -0.48
C ASN A 761 -32.64 -29.28 -0.28
N ASP A 762 -31.37 -28.89 -0.17
CA ASP A 762 -30.34 -29.83 0.25
C ASP A 762 -30.54 -30.06 1.76
N LYS A 763 -31.26 -31.13 2.12
CA LYS A 763 -31.57 -31.56 3.50
C LYS A 763 -32.43 -30.58 4.32
N GLY A 764 -33.38 -29.87 3.71
CA GLY A 764 -34.25 -28.92 4.42
C GLY A 764 -33.58 -27.60 4.83
N LEU A 765 -32.33 -27.36 4.41
CA LEU A 765 -31.52 -26.21 4.83
C LEU A 765 -31.77 -24.93 4.00
N CYS A 766 -32.40 -25.05 2.82
CA CYS A 766 -32.63 -23.97 1.86
C CYS A 766 -34.10 -23.50 1.84
N THR A 767 -34.63 -23.05 2.99
CA THR A 767 -36.02 -22.57 3.08
C THR A 767 -36.24 -21.20 2.42
N THR A 768 -35.18 -20.41 2.22
CA THR A 768 -35.20 -19.08 1.59
C THR A 768 -34.21 -19.00 0.42
N MET A 769 -34.43 -18.04 -0.50
CA MET A 769 -33.50 -17.78 -1.62
C MET A 769 -32.09 -17.44 -1.13
N GLN A 770 -31.97 -16.67 -0.05
CA GLN A 770 -30.71 -16.41 0.66
C GLN A 770 -30.05 -17.72 1.10
N GLY A 771 -30.83 -18.63 1.71
CA GLY A 771 -30.34 -19.93 2.16
C GLY A 771 -29.82 -20.77 0.99
N ALA A 772 -30.56 -20.80 -0.12
CA ALA A 772 -30.15 -21.49 -1.34
C ALA A 772 -28.89 -20.90 -1.97
N CYS A 773 -28.78 -19.57 -2.03
CA CYS A 773 -27.59 -18.88 -2.53
C CYS A 773 -26.38 -19.18 -1.64
N SER A 774 -26.53 -19.01 -0.32
CA SER A 774 -25.44 -19.16 0.65
C SER A 774 -24.95 -20.60 0.77
N LEU A 775 -25.88 -21.56 0.80
CA LEU A 775 -25.50 -22.97 0.83
C LEU A 775 -24.82 -23.39 -0.46
N GLY A 776 -25.41 -23.06 -1.62
CA GLY A 776 -24.89 -23.49 -2.92
C GLY A 776 -23.51 -22.94 -3.22
N GLN A 777 -23.30 -21.64 -3.02
CA GLN A 777 -22.00 -21.00 -3.30
C GLN A 777 -20.90 -21.49 -2.35
N ARG A 778 -21.23 -21.72 -1.06
CA ARG A 778 -20.30 -22.26 -0.07
C ARG A 778 -19.97 -23.73 -0.34
N ALA A 779 -20.97 -24.57 -0.57
CA ALA A 779 -20.78 -26.00 -0.81
C ALA A 779 -19.94 -26.22 -2.09
N MET A 780 -20.15 -25.40 -3.12
CA MET A 780 -19.30 -25.43 -4.31
C MET A 780 -17.87 -24.97 -3.99
N LEU A 781 -17.67 -23.90 -3.21
CA LEU A 781 -16.33 -23.49 -2.82
C LEU A 781 -15.59 -24.55 -1.99
N GLN A 782 -16.32 -25.26 -1.12
CA GLN A 782 -15.79 -26.37 -0.32
C GLN A 782 -15.19 -27.45 -1.23
N VAL A 783 -15.95 -27.92 -2.23
CA VAL A 783 -15.46 -28.97 -3.15
C VAL A 783 -14.36 -28.45 -4.09
N VAL A 784 -14.35 -27.16 -4.43
CA VAL A 784 -13.23 -26.52 -5.13
C VAL A 784 -11.97 -26.55 -4.25
N GLY A 785 -12.10 -26.29 -2.94
CA GLY A 785 -11.03 -26.47 -1.96
C GLY A 785 -10.50 -27.91 -1.93
N ASP A 786 -11.39 -28.89 -1.93
CA ASP A 786 -11.01 -30.32 -2.00
C ASP A 786 -10.22 -30.63 -3.28
N ALA A 787 -10.60 -30.08 -4.44
CA ALA A 787 -9.85 -30.24 -5.69
C ALA A 787 -8.45 -29.58 -5.65
N PHE A 788 -8.26 -28.54 -4.83
CA PHE A 788 -6.94 -27.97 -4.53
C PHE A 788 -6.15 -28.76 -3.47
N GLY A 789 -6.74 -29.79 -2.85
CA GLY A 789 -6.09 -30.63 -1.84
C GLY A 789 -6.32 -30.19 -0.39
N ALA A 790 -7.36 -29.39 -0.12
CA ALA A 790 -7.85 -29.17 1.24
C ALA A 790 -8.33 -30.51 1.87
N ARG A 791 -8.35 -30.62 3.20
CA ARG A 791 -8.82 -31.85 3.88
C ARG A 791 -10.01 -31.56 4.80
N PRO A 792 -11.05 -32.42 4.80
CA PRO A 792 -12.25 -32.25 5.64
C PRO A 792 -12.04 -32.64 7.12
N LEU A 793 -10.80 -32.88 7.57
CA LEU A 793 -10.50 -33.45 8.89
C LEU A 793 -10.55 -32.43 10.05
N TYR A 794 -10.78 -31.14 9.78
CA TYR A 794 -10.66 -30.08 10.78
C TYR A 794 -12.03 -29.56 11.27
N SER A 795 -12.11 -29.22 12.55
CA SER A 795 -13.34 -28.86 13.26
C SER A 795 -13.93 -27.50 12.86
N ASP A 796 -13.15 -26.64 12.20
CA ASP A 796 -13.49 -25.23 11.96
C ASP A 796 -13.21 -24.80 10.49
N GLY A 797 -13.95 -23.80 9.99
CA GLY A 797 -13.75 -23.20 8.66
C GLY A 797 -14.84 -23.53 7.61
N ILE A 798 -14.63 -23.08 6.36
CA ILE A 798 -15.56 -23.32 5.22
C ILE A 798 -15.81 -24.82 5.00
N MET A 799 -14.82 -25.66 5.32
CA MET A 799 -14.87 -27.12 5.24
C MET A 799 -15.69 -27.77 6.37
N ALA A 800 -15.94 -27.06 7.49
CA ALA A 800 -16.74 -27.57 8.59
C ALA A 800 -18.24 -27.51 8.24
N GLY A 801 -18.93 -28.66 8.33
CA GLY A 801 -20.30 -28.86 7.82
C GLY A 801 -21.38 -27.94 8.38
N GLY A 802 -21.14 -27.19 9.46
CA GLY A 802 -22.11 -26.31 10.14
C GLY A 802 -22.20 -24.86 9.65
N ALA A 803 -21.32 -24.41 8.74
CA ALA A 803 -21.12 -23.00 8.40
C ALA A 803 -22.11 -22.42 7.36
N ILE A 804 -23.42 -22.67 7.48
CA ILE A 804 -24.42 -22.12 6.53
C ILE A 804 -24.63 -20.61 6.73
N ARG A 805 -24.66 -20.16 7.99
CA ARG A 805 -24.99 -18.77 8.39
C ARG A 805 -23.92 -17.70 8.04
N PRO A 806 -22.60 -18.00 8.06
CA PRO A 806 -21.56 -16.97 7.82
C PRO A 806 -21.37 -16.54 6.36
N TRP A 807 -21.72 -17.35 5.35
CA TRP A 807 -21.36 -17.08 3.95
C TRP A 807 -21.87 -15.73 3.44
N GLY A 808 -23.18 -15.49 3.55
CA GLY A 808 -23.77 -14.21 3.15
C GLY A 808 -23.24 -13.03 3.96
N GLN A 809 -22.93 -13.24 5.25
CA GLN A 809 -22.44 -12.21 6.17
C GLN A 809 -21.05 -11.67 5.82
N VAL A 810 -20.28 -12.38 4.96
CA VAL A 810 -18.98 -11.88 4.49
C VAL A 810 -19.16 -10.68 3.56
N PHE A 811 -20.18 -10.71 2.70
CA PHE A 811 -20.39 -9.69 1.68
C PHE A 811 -21.42 -8.62 2.09
N VAL A 812 -22.30 -8.92 3.05
CA VAL A 812 -23.32 -8.00 3.57
C VAL A 812 -23.36 -7.99 5.09
N SER A 813 -23.29 -6.79 5.70
CA SER A 813 -23.31 -6.62 7.16
C SER A 813 -24.73 -6.76 7.72
N GLN A 814 -25.01 -7.83 8.46
CA GLN A 814 -26.18 -7.95 9.32
C GLN A 814 -25.77 -8.32 10.76
N ASN A 815 -26.17 -7.48 11.73
CA ASN A 815 -26.23 -7.77 13.17
C ASN A 815 -24.93 -8.03 13.96
N GLY A 816 -23.86 -7.28 13.71
CA GLY A 816 -22.86 -6.94 14.75
C GLY A 816 -21.96 -8.05 15.33
N THR A 817 -22.27 -9.33 15.14
CA THR A 817 -21.41 -10.47 15.51
C THR A 817 -20.84 -11.11 14.25
N ARG A 818 -19.55 -10.84 13.99
CA ARG A 818 -18.81 -11.40 12.85
C ARG A 818 -18.43 -12.86 13.12
N GLN A 819 -19.32 -13.81 12.81
CA GLN A 819 -18.85 -15.14 12.41
C GLN A 819 -18.50 -15.07 10.93
N ARG A 820 -17.26 -15.41 10.56
CA ARG A 820 -16.74 -15.26 9.19
C ARG A 820 -16.60 -16.62 8.53
N ALA A 821 -17.02 -16.76 7.27
CA ALA A 821 -16.62 -17.90 6.45
C ALA A 821 -15.14 -17.74 6.10
N GLN A 822 -14.28 -18.58 6.67
CA GLN A 822 -12.82 -18.50 6.52
C GLN A 822 -12.27 -19.87 6.15
N TRP A 823 -11.18 -19.90 5.38
CA TRP A 823 -10.38 -21.10 5.19
C TRP A 823 -9.75 -21.52 6.50
N ASP A 824 -9.62 -22.82 6.72
CA ASP A 824 -8.80 -23.29 7.84
C ASP A 824 -7.34 -22.87 7.59
N LEU A 825 -6.59 -22.58 8.67
CA LEU A 825 -5.20 -22.15 8.53
C LEU A 825 -4.34 -23.23 7.87
N HIS A 826 -4.60 -24.50 8.14
CA HIS A 826 -3.88 -25.60 7.54
C HIS A 826 -4.12 -25.68 6.02
N ASP A 827 -5.34 -25.41 5.57
CA ASP A 827 -5.66 -25.32 4.15
C ASP A 827 -5.04 -24.07 3.51
N ALA A 828 -5.07 -22.92 4.21
CA ALA A 828 -4.40 -21.70 3.77
C ALA A 828 -2.88 -21.90 3.59
N ILE A 829 -2.24 -22.63 4.50
CA ILE A 829 -0.82 -23.00 4.40
C ILE A 829 -0.58 -23.96 3.23
N ARG A 830 -1.47 -24.93 2.98
CA ARG A 830 -1.38 -25.82 1.82
C ARG A 830 -1.51 -25.06 0.51
N PHE A 831 -2.40 -24.08 0.44
CA PHE A 831 -2.56 -23.25 -0.74
C PHE A 831 -1.28 -22.47 -1.09
N LEU A 832 -0.47 -22.06 -0.10
CA LEU A 832 0.83 -21.43 -0.37
C LEU A 832 1.80 -22.32 -1.16
N ARG A 833 1.67 -23.64 -1.03
CA ARG A 833 2.50 -24.61 -1.75
C ARG A 833 2.03 -24.82 -3.19
N LYS A 834 0.83 -24.36 -3.55
CA LYS A 834 0.24 -24.54 -4.88
C LYS A 834 0.59 -23.35 -5.76
N ASP A 835 1.11 -23.63 -6.97
CA ASP A 835 1.42 -22.59 -7.95
C ASP A 835 0.20 -21.72 -8.30
N HIS A 836 -1.01 -22.29 -8.21
CA HIS A 836 -2.29 -21.61 -8.39
C HIS A 836 -2.47 -20.36 -7.51
N PHE A 837 -1.82 -20.29 -6.33
CA PHE A 837 -1.97 -19.20 -5.35
C PHE A 837 -0.72 -18.30 -5.24
N ARG A 838 0.26 -18.48 -6.12
CA ARG A 838 1.47 -17.65 -6.13
C ARG A 838 1.18 -16.24 -6.65
N LEU A 839 1.88 -15.27 -6.09
CA LEU A 839 1.90 -13.88 -6.52
C LEU A 839 3.08 -13.64 -7.47
N PRO A 840 2.98 -12.64 -8.37
CA PRO A 840 4.11 -12.20 -9.17
C PRO A 840 5.30 -11.82 -8.27
N GLY A 841 6.46 -12.43 -8.51
CA GLY A 841 7.68 -12.20 -7.71
C GLY A 841 7.89 -13.16 -6.55
N ASP A 842 6.94 -14.05 -6.24
CA ASP A 842 7.18 -15.11 -5.26
C ASP A 842 8.27 -16.07 -5.75
N ARG A 843 9.26 -16.29 -4.90
CA ARG A 843 10.23 -17.38 -5.10
C ARG A 843 9.53 -18.72 -4.81
N ALA A 844 9.91 -19.75 -5.56
CA ALA A 844 9.49 -21.11 -5.23
C ALA A 844 10.00 -21.46 -3.82
N LEU A 845 9.16 -22.11 -3.02
CA LEU A 845 9.57 -22.59 -1.70
C LEU A 845 10.73 -23.59 -1.88
N THR A 846 11.82 -23.39 -1.13
CA THR A 846 12.92 -24.37 -1.11
C THR A 846 12.50 -25.61 -0.34
N ARG A 847 13.06 -26.77 -0.67
CA ARG A 847 12.80 -28.04 0.05
C ARG A 847 12.99 -27.90 1.57
N SER A 848 13.99 -27.11 1.99
CA SER A 848 14.25 -26.81 3.41
C SER A 848 13.15 -25.98 4.11
N GLN A 849 12.40 -25.17 3.36
CA GLN A 849 11.24 -24.45 3.87
C GLN A 849 10.01 -25.35 3.88
N ASP A 850 9.88 -26.23 2.89
CA ASP A 850 8.78 -27.18 2.75
C ASP A 850 8.76 -28.24 3.86
N GLU A 851 9.93 -28.64 4.33
CA GLU A 851 10.18 -29.59 5.42
C GLU A 851 10.28 -28.91 6.80
N SER A 852 10.15 -27.57 6.90
CA SER A 852 10.34 -26.86 8.17
C SER A 852 9.22 -27.14 9.19
N SER A 853 9.59 -27.73 10.32
CA SER A 853 8.74 -27.90 11.50
C SER A 853 8.65 -26.61 12.32
N VAL A 854 7.57 -26.43 13.07
CA VAL A 854 7.57 -25.42 14.14
C VAL A 854 8.46 -25.92 15.27
N LEU A 855 9.34 -25.05 15.74
CA LEU A 855 10.13 -25.28 16.93
C LEU A 855 9.52 -24.46 18.05
N VAL A 856 9.32 -25.06 19.22
CA VAL A 856 8.93 -24.35 20.43
C VAL A 856 9.99 -24.61 21.49
N ARG A 857 10.55 -23.56 22.07
CA ARG A 857 11.59 -23.59 23.10
C ARG A 857 11.15 -22.77 24.30
N CYS A 858 11.47 -23.25 25.49
CA CYS A 858 11.41 -22.42 26.69
C CYS A 858 12.79 -21.75 26.85
N MET A 859 12.78 -20.43 26.89
CA MET A 859 13.93 -19.56 27.08
C MET A 859 13.74 -18.76 28.37
N VAL A 860 14.74 -17.98 28.74
CA VAL A 860 14.66 -16.99 29.80
C VAL A 860 15.15 -15.66 29.19
N ASP A 861 14.46 -14.56 29.46
CA ASP A 861 14.84 -13.24 28.94
C ASP A 861 15.98 -12.58 29.76
N GLU A 862 16.39 -11.37 29.36
CA GLU A 862 17.50 -10.64 30.01
C GLU A 862 17.22 -10.28 31.50
N ASN A 863 15.98 -10.45 31.97
CA ASN A 863 15.56 -10.20 33.35
C ASN A 863 15.31 -11.50 34.15
N ASP A 864 15.77 -12.65 33.66
CA ASP A 864 15.50 -13.97 34.23
C ASP A 864 14.00 -14.39 34.20
N GLU A 865 13.16 -13.73 33.38
CA GLU A 865 11.75 -14.12 33.22
C GLU A 865 11.61 -15.21 32.14
N PRO A 866 10.81 -16.26 32.39
CA PRO A 866 10.71 -17.34 31.44
C PRO A 866 9.91 -16.92 30.20
N LEU A 867 10.32 -17.40 29.03
CA LEU A 867 9.84 -17.02 27.71
C LEU A 867 9.58 -18.26 26.85
N LEU A 868 8.53 -18.25 26.04
CA LEU A 868 8.31 -19.27 25.02
C LEU A 868 8.76 -18.74 23.65
N GLU A 869 9.82 -19.29 23.07
CA GLU A 869 10.27 -19.00 21.70
C GLU A 869 9.64 -20.00 20.73
N VAL A 870 8.83 -19.51 19.79
CA VAL A 870 8.23 -20.28 18.70
C VAL A 870 8.92 -19.88 17.41
N THR A 871 9.70 -20.77 16.81
CA THR A 871 10.37 -20.52 15.52
C THR A 871 9.67 -21.28 14.41
N CYS A 872 9.26 -20.57 13.35
CA CYS A 872 8.76 -21.16 12.12
C CYS A 872 9.39 -20.48 10.90
N ARG A 873 10.24 -21.20 10.17
CA ARG A 873 10.93 -20.68 8.97
C ARG A 873 9.97 -20.29 7.84
N ALA A 874 8.76 -20.85 7.82
CA ALA A 874 7.73 -20.47 6.87
C ALA A 874 7.06 -19.13 7.21
N GLY A 875 7.17 -18.65 8.45
CA GLY A 875 6.62 -17.37 8.90
C GLY A 875 5.14 -17.39 9.28
N LEU A 876 4.52 -18.57 9.35
CA LEU A 876 3.22 -18.78 10.03
C LEU A 876 3.28 -19.97 10.95
N ALA A 877 2.74 -19.82 12.15
CA ALA A 877 2.49 -20.91 13.06
C ALA A 877 1.18 -20.67 13.84
N ARG A 878 0.42 -21.73 14.11
CA ARG A 878 -0.65 -21.66 15.11
C ARG A 878 -0.19 -22.34 16.37
N VAL A 879 -0.42 -21.70 17.51
CA VAL A 879 -0.09 -22.25 18.83
C VAL A 879 -1.37 -22.38 19.63
N ARG A 880 -1.68 -23.59 20.12
CA ARG A 880 -2.80 -23.86 21.02
C ARG A 880 -2.30 -24.34 22.36
N PHE A 881 -2.91 -23.85 23.43
CA PHE A 881 -2.74 -24.36 24.78
C PHE A 881 -3.92 -25.27 25.10
N ILE A 882 -3.61 -26.53 25.35
CA ILE A 882 -4.56 -27.57 25.71
C ILE A 882 -4.54 -27.76 27.22
N ASP A 883 -5.72 -27.72 27.82
CA ASP A 883 -5.92 -27.98 29.25
C ASP A 883 -5.92 -29.48 29.60
N ASP A 884 -6.13 -29.78 30.88
CA ASP A 884 -6.20 -31.14 31.42
C ASP A 884 -7.35 -31.99 30.86
N GLN A 885 -8.30 -31.39 30.12
CA GLN A 885 -9.44 -32.06 29.50
C GLN A 885 -9.29 -32.25 27.99
N GLY A 886 -8.14 -31.89 27.41
CA GLY A 886 -7.92 -32.00 25.97
C GLY A 886 -8.62 -30.89 25.16
N LYS A 887 -9.07 -29.81 25.81
CA LYS A 887 -9.74 -28.68 25.14
C LYS A 887 -8.74 -27.52 24.98
N ALA A 888 -8.82 -26.84 23.83
CA ALA A 888 -8.04 -25.63 23.61
C ALA A 888 -8.55 -24.52 24.54
N ALA A 889 -7.81 -24.26 25.62
CA ALA A 889 -8.06 -23.17 26.55
C ALA A 889 -7.68 -21.82 25.94
N TRP A 890 -6.68 -21.81 25.05
CA TRP A 890 -6.21 -20.61 24.35
C TRP A 890 -5.59 -20.96 22.99
N GLU A 891 -5.87 -20.18 21.94
CA GLU A 891 -5.35 -20.38 20.57
C GLU A 891 -4.88 -19.04 19.99
N PHE A 892 -3.73 -19.05 19.29
CA PHE A 892 -3.18 -17.88 18.64
C PHE A 892 -2.51 -18.20 17.30
N ASP A 893 -2.75 -17.36 16.29
CA ASP A 893 -2.17 -17.46 14.95
C ASP A 893 -1.05 -16.43 14.77
N PHE A 894 0.18 -16.91 14.64
CA PHE A 894 1.35 -16.10 14.34
C PHE A 894 1.52 -15.94 12.84
N CYS A 895 1.76 -14.70 12.41
CA CYS A 895 2.07 -14.35 11.04
C CYS A 895 3.23 -13.36 11.00
N ARG A 896 3.97 -13.30 9.88
CA ARG A 896 5.04 -12.32 9.61
C ARG A 896 4.70 -10.87 9.96
N LYS A 897 3.42 -10.48 9.97
CA LYS A 897 2.97 -9.14 10.37
C LYS A 897 2.87 -8.93 11.88
N THR A 898 2.49 -9.94 12.66
CA THR A 898 2.33 -9.80 14.11
C THR A 898 3.67 -9.53 14.82
N ALA A 899 4.79 -9.95 14.21
CA ALA A 899 6.15 -9.61 14.69
C ALA A 899 6.54 -8.12 14.54
N ALA A 900 5.78 -7.35 13.76
CA ALA A 900 5.99 -5.90 13.60
C ALA A 900 4.99 -5.07 14.43
N GLU A 901 3.94 -5.69 14.98
CA GLU A 901 2.92 -5.04 15.82
C GLU A 901 3.07 -5.37 17.32
N LEU A 902 3.98 -6.28 17.68
CA LEU A 902 4.50 -6.37 19.05
C LEU A 902 5.46 -5.18 19.23
N GLU A 903 5.14 -4.29 20.17
CA GLU A 903 5.74 -2.94 20.37
C GLU A 903 7.26 -2.90 20.63
N ASP A 904 7.98 -4.02 20.48
CA ASP A 904 9.38 -4.13 20.81
C ASP A 904 10.26 -4.23 19.55
N ALA A 905 10.57 -3.07 18.98
CA ALA A 905 11.39 -2.94 17.77
C ALA A 905 12.81 -3.53 17.92
N GLU A 906 13.29 -3.77 19.15
CA GLU A 906 14.59 -4.40 19.42
C GLU A 906 14.59 -5.92 19.18
N ILE A 907 13.47 -6.61 19.38
CA ILE A 907 13.37 -8.07 19.22
C ILE A 907 13.35 -8.44 17.72
N THR A 908 12.60 -7.69 16.91
CA THR A 908 12.50 -7.92 15.46
C THR A 908 13.82 -7.64 14.73
N ALA A 909 14.66 -6.75 15.29
CA ALA A 909 15.98 -6.43 14.75
C ALA A 909 17.06 -7.48 15.09
N LYS A 910 16.95 -8.18 16.24
CA LYS A 910 17.94 -9.18 16.68
C LYS A 910 17.78 -10.57 16.04
N PHE A 911 16.55 -11.04 15.77
CA PHE A 911 16.30 -12.49 15.53
C PHE A 911 15.66 -12.88 14.18
N GLY A 912 15.31 -11.92 13.33
CA GLY A 912 14.76 -12.18 11.98
C GLY A 912 13.27 -12.59 11.96
N PRO A 913 12.62 -12.57 10.78
CA PRO A 913 11.15 -12.62 10.64
C PRO A 913 10.51 -14.02 10.84
N THR A 914 11.23 -14.96 11.44
CA THR A 914 10.83 -16.38 11.58
C THR A 914 10.78 -16.87 13.01
N VAL A 915 11.07 -16.00 14.00
CA VAL A 915 11.09 -16.32 15.43
C VAL A 915 10.05 -15.45 16.14
N PHE A 916 9.23 -16.05 16.99
CA PHE A 916 8.19 -15.40 17.78
C PHE A 916 8.46 -15.66 19.27
N HIS A 917 8.34 -14.64 20.12
CA HIS A 917 8.59 -14.75 21.56
C HIS A 917 7.30 -14.45 22.34
N LEU A 918 6.99 -15.29 23.34
CA LEU A 918 5.79 -15.22 24.18
C LEU A 918 6.20 -15.14 25.66
N THR A 919 6.06 -13.98 26.29
CA THR A 919 6.42 -13.73 27.69
C THR A 919 5.43 -14.42 28.65
N LEU A 920 5.94 -15.23 29.60
CA LEU A 920 5.11 -15.98 30.55
C LEU A 920 4.24 -15.16 31.54
N PRO A 921 4.49 -13.86 31.81
CA PRO A 921 3.54 -13.03 32.57
C PRO A 921 2.16 -12.91 31.90
N ALA A 922 2.07 -12.91 30.56
CA ALA A 922 0.79 -12.92 29.85
C ALA A 922 0.04 -14.26 29.96
N LEU A 923 0.77 -15.34 30.26
CA LEU A 923 0.26 -16.69 30.51
C LEU A 923 -0.25 -16.87 31.94
N GLN A 924 0.26 -16.10 32.92
CA GLN A 924 -0.09 -16.20 34.35
C GLN A 924 -1.56 -15.91 34.66
N GLU A 925 -2.25 -15.07 33.86
CA GLU A 925 -3.67 -14.76 34.10
C GLU A 925 -4.65 -15.83 33.58
N ARG A 926 -4.21 -16.76 32.72
CA ARG A 926 -5.13 -17.61 31.93
C ARG A 926 -4.92 -19.12 32.05
N LEU A 927 -3.75 -19.57 32.51
CA LEU A 927 -3.43 -21.00 32.66
C LEU A 927 -3.06 -21.32 34.12
N ASP A 928 -3.72 -22.32 34.69
CA ASP A 928 -3.43 -22.84 36.03
C ASP A 928 -2.14 -23.67 36.00
N ARG A 929 -1.07 -23.13 36.59
CA ARG A 929 0.26 -23.79 36.66
C ARG A 929 0.28 -25.06 37.52
N SER A 930 -0.75 -25.30 38.33
CA SER A 930 -0.85 -26.52 39.15
C SER A 930 -1.33 -27.74 38.36
N LYS A 931 -1.75 -27.54 37.10
CA LYS A 931 -2.31 -28.58 36.24
C LYS A 931 -1.43 -28.84 35.00
N PRO A 932 -1.44 -30.07 34.46
CA PRO A 932 -0.77 -30.37 33.20
C PRO A 932 -1.36 -29.51 32.08
N TRP A 933 -0.50 -29.01 31.21
CA TRP A 933 -0.90 -28.33 29.98
C TRP A 933 0.01 -28.80 28.84
N ALA A 934 -0.55 -28.78 27.62
CA ALA A 934 0.19 -29.07 26.40
C ALA A 934 0.14 -27.88 25.44
N ILE A 935 1.25 -27.61 24.78
CA ILE A 935 1.31 -26.61 23.69
C ILE A 935 1.32 -27.37 22.38
N GLU A 936 0.34 -27.19 21.51
CA GLU A 936 0.41 -27.64 20.12
C GLU A 936 0.88 -26.50 19.23
N ALA A 937 1.90 -26.74 18.40
CA ALA A 937 2.34 -25.77 17.40
C ALA A 937 2.25 -26.35 15.98
N LEU A 938 1.56 -25.64 15.08
CA LEU A 938 1.29 -26.06 13.71
C LEU A 938 2.09 -25.25 12.70
N GLY A 939 2.88 -25.93 11.86
CA GLY A 939 3.69 -25.33 10.78
C GLY A 939 3.40 -25.98 9.44
N MET A 940 4.23 -25.72 8.43
CA MET A 940 3.92 -26.19 7.08
C MET A 940 3.82 -27.71 6.96
N ASN A 941 4.61 -28.47 7.72
CA ASN A 941 4.56 -29.94 7.68
C ASN A 941 3.33 -30.55 8.38
N ALA A 942 2.44 -29.71 8.95
CA ALA A 942 1.27 -30.13 9.72
C ALA A 942 1.58 -31.03 10.93
N MET A 943 2.84 -31.11 11.37
CA MET A 943 3.19 -31.80 12.61
C MET A 943 2.94 -30.88 13.80
N SER A 944 2.23 -31.41 14.80
CA SER A 944 2.05 -30.80 16.11
C SER A 944 3.24 -31.16 17.00
N LEU A 945 3.96 -30.16 17.53
CA LEU A 945 4.92 -30.38 18.62
C LEU A 945 4.18 -30.16 19.94
N ALA A 946 4.19 -31.14 20.85
CA ALA A 946 3.58 -31.04 22.18
C ALA A 946 4.66 -30.83 23.26
N LEU A 947 4.74 -29.64 23.85
CA LEU A 947 5.50 -29.42 25.11
C LEU A 947 4.57 -29.73 26.28
N VAL A 948 4.94 -30.70 27.12
CA VAL A 948 4.18 -31.11 28.30
C VAL A 948 4.96 -30.71 29.55
N ASN A 949 4.38 -29.86 30.39
CA ASN A 949 4.91 -29.64 31.74
C ASN A 949 4.52 -30.84 32.62
N ARG A 950 5.49 -31.67 33.00
CA ARG A 950 5.32 -32.74 33.99
C ARG A 950 5.90 -32.24 35.32
N ALA A 951 5.06 -32.06 36.34
CA ALA A 951 5.41 -31.45 37.62
C ALA A 951 6.39 -32.27 38.50
N ASP A 952 6.99 -33.35 37.99
CA ASP A 952 7.55 -34.44 38.81
C ASP A 952 9.07 -34.68 38.63
N GLN A 953 9.78 -33.92 37.78
CA GLN A 953 11.22 -34.13 37.49
C GLN A 953 12.15 -33.31 38.40
N VAL A 954 13.12 -33.98 39.05
CA VAL A 954 14.13 -33.36 39.91
C VAL A 954 15.49 -33.53 39.24
N TYR A 955 16.18 -32.42 38.94
CA TYR A 955 17.46 -32.44 38.23
C TYR A 955 18.67 -32.21 39.17
N TRP A 956 19.77 -32.92 38.91
CA TRP A 956 21.03 -32.94 39.64
C TRP A 956 22.15 -32.27 38.81
N ARG A 957 22.80 -31.22 39.34
CA ARG A 957 23.96 -30.58 38.68
C ARG A 957 25.26 -31.10 39.28
N TRP A 958 26.22 -31.41 38.43
CA TRP A 958 27.50 -32.00 38.82
C TRP A 958 28.66 -31.38 38.04
N ALA A 959 29.85 -31.35 38.64
CA ALA A 959 31.10 -30.99 37.98
C ALA A 959 32.28 -31.76 38.58
N MET A 960 33.32 -32.02 37.80
CA MET A 960 34.48 -32.79 38.23
C MET A 960 35.75 -32.41 37.45
N LEU A 961 36.92 -32.54 38.06
CA LEU A 961 38.23 -32.28 37.44
C LEU A 961 39.00 -33.59 37.15
N LEU A 962 39.69 -33.65 36.01
CA LEU A 962 40.53 -34.78 35.62
C LEU A 962 41.77 -34.97 36.52
N VAL A 963 42.05 -34.01 37.39
CA VAL A 963 43.07 -34.08 38.43
C VAL A 963 42.41 -33.79 39.77
N ARG A 964 42.76 -34.57 40.79
CA ARG A 964 42.23 -34.40 42.14
C ARG A 964 43.27 -34.62 43.21
N LYS A 965 43.02 -34.06 44.38
CA LYS A 965 43.90 -34.14 45.54
C LYS A 965 43.47 -35.30 46.45
N HIS A 966 44.37 -36.27 46.65
CA HIS A 966 44.17 -37.37 47.60
C HIS A 966 44.95 -37.10 48.90
N GLN A 967 44.30 -37.24 50.06
CA GLN A 967 44.97 -37.21 51.36
C GLN A 967 45.46 -38.62 51.73
N GLN A 968 46.77 -38.84 51.75
CA GLN A 968 47.36 -40.10 52.20
C GLN A 968 48.45 -39.81 53.24
N GLY A 969 48.27 -40.27 54.48
CA GLY A 969 49.32 -40.28 55.51
C GLY A 969 50.00 -38.94 55.79
N GLY A 970 49.24 -37.86 56.04
CA GLY A 970 49.78 -36.56 56.47
C GLY A 970 50.31 -35.66 55.34
N GLY A 971 50.23 -36.07 54.07
CA GLY A 971 50.53 -35.25 52.90
C GLY A 971 49.42 -35.30 51.84
N SER A 972 49.26 -34.20 51.08
CA SER A 972 48.35 -34.15 49.93
C SER A 972 49.11 -34.41 48.63
N ARG A 973 48.72 -35.44 47.88
CA ARG A 973 49.28 -35.75 46.56
C ARG A 973 48.20 -35.57 45.49
N LEU A 974 48.55 -34.96 44.36
CA LEU A 974 47.67 -34.89 43.19
C LEU A 974 47.67 -36.24 42.47
N THR A 975 46.47 -36.68 42.07
CA THR A 975 46.20 -37.92 41.35
C THR A 975 45.51 -37.57 40.05
N TYR A 976 46.02 -38.13 38.96
CA TYR A 976 45.58 -37.84 37.60
C TYR A 976 44.62 -38.93 37.12
N ALA A 977 43.63 -38.54 36.32
CA ALA A 977 42.77 -39.45 35.60
C ALA A 977 43.62 -40.29 34.64
N ASN A 978 43.49 -41.62 34.72
CA ASN A 978 44.24 -42.55 33.87
C ASN A 978 43.32 -43.38 32.96
N ARG A 979 41.99 -43.32 33.16
CA ARG A 979 41.02 -44.01 32.30
C ARG A 979 39.66 -43.32 32.36
N ILE A 980 38.99 -43.20 31.22
CA ILE A 980 37.60 -42.71 31.13
C ILE A 980 36.75 -43.75 30.42
N ASP A 981 35.66 -44.15 31.05
CA ASP A 981 34.66 -45.09 30.56
C ASP A 981 33.38 -44.34 30.17
N ILE A 982 33.11 -44.24 28.87
CA ILE A 982 31.90 -43.60 28.33
C ILE A 982 30.82 -44.68 28.16
N ARG A 983 29.62 -44.42 28.70
CA ARG A 983 28.50 -45.37 28.70
C ARG A 983 27.34 -44.79 27.89
N VAL A 984 26.98 -45.48 26.81
CA VAL A 984 25.92 -45.04 25.89
C VAL A 984 25.01 -46.24 25.56
N GLY A 985 23.71 -46.07 25.75
CA GLY A 985 22.65 -46.96 25.26
C GLY A 985 21.82 -46.28 24.16
N ALA A 986 20.49 -46.42 24.20
CA ALA A 986 19.59 -45.59 23.39
C ALA A 986 19.67 -44.09 23.79
N THR A 987 20.11 -43.83 25.03
CA THR A 987 20.38 -42.52 25.64
C THR A 987 21.77 -42.53 26.32
N MET A 988 22.30 -41.36 26.68
CA MET A 988 23.59 -41.19 27.36
C MET A 988 23.41 -41.45 28.86
N ASP A 989 23.95 -42.57 29.29
CA ASP A 989 23.82 -43.07 30.66
C ASP A 989 24.87 -42.48 31.61
N GLY A 990 25.91 -41.82 31.06
CA GLY A 990 26.92 -41.08 31.79
C GLY A 990 28.36 -41.45 31.40
N ALA A 991 29.33 -41.00 32.19
CA ALA A 991 30.74 -41.38 32.06
C ALA A 991 31.36 -41.64 33.45
N VAL A 992 32.40 -42.48 33.51
CA VAL A 992 33.14 -42.77 34.74
C VAL A 992 34.63 -42.49 34.51
N VAL A 993 35.20 -41.59 35.30
CA VAL A 993 36.62 -41.24 35.29
C VAL A 993 37.33 -42.00 36.40
N TYR A 994 38.38 -42.75 36.05
CA TYR A 994 39.23 -43.47 36.99
C TYR A 994 40.56 -42.73 37.15
N TYR A 995 41.07 -42.73 38.38
CA TYR A 995 42.30 -42.07 38.76
C TYR A 995 43.41 -43.08 39.09
N SER A 996 44.64 -42.62 38.96
CA SER A 996 45.88 -43.39 39.17
C SER A 996 46.02 -44.08 40.53
N ASP A 997 45.33 -43.61 41.56
CA ASP A 997 45.30 -44.23 42.89
C ASP A 997 44.18 -45.30 43.06
N GLY A 998 43.49 -45.65 41.97
CA GLY A 998 42.43 -46.67 41.94
C GLY A 998 41.02 -46.16 42.22
N SER A 999 40.87 -44.86 42.48
CA SER A 999 39.60 -44.24 42.76
C SER A 999 38.79 -43.88 41.51
N LYS A 1000 37.49 -43.60 41.65
CA LYS A 1000 36.61 -43.26 40.52
C LYS A 1000 35.62 -42.11 40.78
N CYS A 1001 35.50 -41.23 39.79
CA CYS A 1001 34.55 -40.14 39.52
C CYS A 1001 33.37 -40.53 38.63
N ASN A 1002 32.10 -40.46 39.06
CA ASN A 1002 30.99 -40.49 38.08
C ASN A 1002 30.80 -39.08 37.49
N CYS A 1003 30.43 -39.00 36.21
CA CYS A 1003 29.90 -37.80 35.55
C CYS A 1003 28.37 -37.92 35.53
N GLY A 1004 27.73 -37.55 36.63
CA GLY A 1004 26.30 -37.81 36.88
C GLY A 1004 26.02 -38.22 38.32
N VAL A 1005 24.79 -38.70 38.58
CA VAL A 1005 24.35 -39.14 39.92
C VAL A 1005 25.16 -40.37 40.36
N ALA A 1006 25.49 -40.47 41.65
CA ALA A 1006 26.37 -41.50 42.22
C ALA A 1006 25.66 -42.82 42.60
N HIS A 1007 24.56 -43.20 41.94
CA HIS A 1007 23.87 -44.46 42.27
C HIS A 1007 24.70 -45.68 41.85
N GLN A 1008 24.68 -46.74 42.67
CA GLN A 1008 25.15 -48.09 42.32
C GLN A 1008 24.16 -48.81 41.40
N THR A 1009 23.51 -48.10 40.48
CA THR A 1009 22.70 -48.76 39.46
C THR A 1009 23.64 -49.43 38.47
N HIS A 1010 23.31 -50.65 38.06
CA HIS A 1010 23.91 -51.27 36.89
C HIS A 1010 23.57 -50.35 35.70
N TYR A 1011 24.47 -49.45 35.32
CA TYR A 1011 24.39 -48.70 34.07
C TYR A 1011 24.48 -49.71 32.92
N GLY A 1012 23.34 -50.25 32.51
CA GLY A 1012 23.19 -51.25 31.45
C GLY A 1012 23.39 -50.67 30.07
N GLY A 1013 24.55 -50.06 29.82
CA GLY A 1013 24.89 -49.52 28.51
C GLY A 1013 25.07 -50.65 27.50
N HIS A 1014 24.26 -50.68 26.44
CA HIS A 1014 24.45 -51.59 25.30
C HIS A 1014 25.81 -51.37 24.60
N GLN A 1015 26.50 -50.25 24.87
CA GLN A 1015 27.87 -49.98 24.45
C GLN A 1015 28.63 -49.19 25.53
N SER A 1016 29.66 -49.81 26.14
CA SER A 1016 30.65 -49.10 26.96
C SER A 1016 32.00 -49.11 26.24
N GLN A 1017 32.68 -47.97 26.24
CA GLN A 1017 34.05 -47.87 25.75
C GLN A 1017 34.91 -47.15 26.78
N ALA A 1018 35.78 -47.92 27.43
CA ALA A 1018 36.82 -47.40 28.29
C ALA A 1018 38.09 -47.11 27.49
N LYS A 1019 38.64 -45.91 27.67
CA LYS A 1019 39.91 -45.50 27.10
C LYS A 1019 40.87 -45.12 28.22
N SER A 1020 42.03 -45.76 28.24
CA SER A 1020 43.14 -45.34 29.08
C SER A 1020 43.73 -44.04 28.55
N LEU A 1021 43.88 -43.06 29.42
CA LEU A 1021 44.60 -41.82 29.14
C LEU A 1021 46.10 -42.12 29.33
N SER A 1022 46.94 -41.68 28.39
CA SER A 1022 48.39 -41.86 28.47
C SER A 1022 48.97 -41.01 29.62
N GLU A 1023 50.04 -41.48 30.26
CA GLU A 1023 50.85 -40.65 31.15
C GLU A 1023 51.77 -39.68 30.39
N ASP A 1024 51.77 -39.74 29.05
CA ASP A 1024 52.46 -38.80 28.17
C ASP A 1024 51.77 -37.43 28.19
N GLU A 1025 52.48 -36.41 28.67
CA GLU A 1025 52.00 -35.02 28.83
C GLU A 1025 51.54 -34.37 27.50
N THR A 1026 51.80 -35.00 26.35
CA THR A 1026 51.38 -34.52 25.02
C THR A 1026 50.00 -35.02 24.57
N LEU A 1027 49.44 -36.01 25.27
CA LEU A 1027 48.19 -36.69 24.93
C LEU A 1027 47.03 -36.21 25.81
N GLU A 1028 46.18 -35.37 25.23
CA GLU A 1028 45.09 -34.69 25.94
C GLU A 1028 43.75 -34.86 25.22
N ILE A 1029 42.65 -34.64 25.93
CA ILE A 1029 41.32 -34.60 25.32
C ILE A 1029 41.17 -33.24 24.64
N ASN A 1030 41.08 -33.24 23.32
CA ASN A 1030 40.97 -32.00 22.53
C ASN A 1030 39.52 -31.67 22.19
N ARG A 1031 38.67 -32.70 22.03
CA ARG A 1031 37.27 -32.51 21.63
C ARG A 1031 36.34 -33.55 22.26
N VAL A 1032 35.19 -33.09 22.73
CA VAL A 1032 34.05 -33.91 23.16
C VAL A 1032 32.88 -33.62 22.22
N SER A 1033 32.35 -34.65 21.57
CA SER A 1033 31.17 -34.57 20.71
C SER A 1033 29.98 -35.16 21.45
N ILE A 1034 28.86 -34.44 21.50
CA ILE A 1034 27.61 -34.89 22.14
C ILE A 1034 26.46 -34.79 21.14
N ASN A 1035 25.56 -35.78 21.18
CA ASN A 1035 24.36 -35.77 20.35
C ASN A 1035 23.16 -35.34 21.21
N VAL A 1036 22.51 -34.24 20.81
CA VAL A 1036 21.38 -33.64 21.53
C VAL A 1036 20.08 -33.96 20.82
N HIS A 1037 19.08 -34.44 21.57
CA HIS A 1037 17.72 -34.55 21.04
C HIS A 1037 17.07 -33.17 20.86
N ARG A 1038 16.17 -33.04 19.89
CA ARG A 1038 15.30 -31.86 19.74
C ARG A 1038 14.22 -31.87 20.82
N GLY A 1039 14.40 -31.10 21.89
CA GLY A 1039 13.45 -30.95 23.01
C GLY A 1039 14.04 -31.34 24.37
N TRP A 1040 13.20 -31.52 25.39
CA TRP A 1040 13.62 -31.90 26.76
C TRP A 1040 13.86 -33.41 26.90
N ALA A 1041 14.66 -34.00 26.02
CA ALA A 1041 15.02 -35.42 26.08
C ALA A 1041 16.49 -35.61 26.48
N PRO A 1042 16.87 -36.76 27.08
CA PRO A 1042 18.26 -37.05 27.40
C PRO A 1042 19.18 -36.97 26.18
N LEU A 1043 20.46 -36.69 26.43
CA LEU A 1043 21.51 -36.80 25.41
C LEU A 1043 21.51 -38.23 24.85
N ASN A 1044 21.82 -38.42 23.56
CA ASN A 1044 21.74 -39.73 22.88
C ASN A 1044 23.05 -40.15 22.21
N GLY A 1045 24.18 -39.65 22.73
CA GLY A 1045 25.51 -40.06 22.32
C GLY A 1045 26.60 -39.15 22.87
N CYS A 1046 27.77 -39.73 23.13
CA CYS A 1046 28.98 -39.00 23.54
C CYS A 1046 30.21 -39.69 22.96
N GLN A 1047 31.10 -38.91 22.35
CA GLN A 1047 32.37 -39.37 21.81
C GLN A 1047 33.48 -38.37 22.13
N MET A 1048 34.61 -38.85 22.66
CA MET A 1048 35.77 -38.02 22.98
C MET A 1048 36.90 -38.26 21.98
N THR A 1049 37.68 -37.23 21.68
CA THR A 1049 38.82 -37.23 20.75
C THR A 1049 40.08 -36.77 21.48
N LEU A 1050 41.15 -37.57 21.40
CA LEU A 1050 42.48 -37.21 21.90
C LEU A 1050 43.26 -36.32 20.92
N SER A 1051 44.32 -35.67 21.39
CA SER A 1051 45.21 -34.81 20.61
C SER A 1051 45.90 -35.53 19.44
N ASN A 1052 46.11 -36.85 19.53
CA ASN A 1052 46.61 -37.70 18.44
C ASN A 1052 45.55 -38.10 17.40
N GLY A 1053 44.31 -37.61 17.55
CA GLY A 1053 43.17 -37.91 16.66
C GLY A 1053 42.40 -39.19 17.01
N GLU A 1054 42.80 -39.93 18.04
CA GLU A 1054 42.09 -41.14 18.44
C GLU A 1054 40.75 -40.80 19.12
N THR A 1055 39.68 -41.47 18.70
CA THR A 1055 38.32 -41.25 19.21
C THR A 1055 37.75 -42.48 19.89
N TRP A 1056 37.02 -42.31 20.99
CA TRP A 1056 36.26 -43.37 21.64
C TRP A 1056 34.91 -42.86 22.15
N GLY A 1057 33.94 -43.77 22.30
CA GLY A 1057 32.53 -43.45 22.51
C GLY A 1057 31.73 -43.47 21.22
N ALA A 1058 30.40 -43.35 21.34
CA ALA A 1058 29.46 -43.55 20.26
C ALA A 1058 28.50 -42.36 20.10
N ILE A 1059 28.27 -41.98 18.84
CA ILE A 1059 27.23 -41.03 18.42
C ILE A 1059 26.18 -41.82 17.64
N ASN A 1060 24.91 -41.66 17.99
CA ASN A 1060 23.82 -42.34 17.28
C ASN A 1060 23.73 -41.84 15.82
N GLY A 1061 23.88 -42.76 14.87
CA GLY A 1061 24.00 -42.48 13.43
C GLY A 1061 22.78 -41.83 12.79
N ASN A 1062 21.58 -42.03 13.36
CA ASN A 1062 20.34 -41.46 12.82
C ASN A 1062 20.20 -39.94 13.07
N ASN A 1063 21.01 -39.36 13.96
CA ASN A 1063 20.93 -37.95 14.39
C ASN A 1063 22.25 -37.17 14.20
N GLN A 1064 23.09 -37.54 13.23
CA GLN A 1064 24.39 -36.87 13.01
C GLN A 1064 24.29 -35.34 12.77
N GLN A 1065 23.16 -34.85 12.26
CA GLN A 1065 22.96 -33.40 12.01
C GLN A 1065 22.82 -32.57 13.30
N ASP A 1066 22.51 -33.19 14.44
CA ASP A 1066 22.29 -32.53 15.73
C ASP A 1066 23.47 -32.77 16.72
N THR A 1067 24.65 -33.15 16.21
CA THR A 1067 25.86 -33.33 17.04
C THR A 1067 26.54 -31.99 17.33
N GLN A 1068 26.80 -31.70 18.61
CA GLN A 1068 27.59 -30.55 19.05
C GLN A 1068 29.03 -30.98 19.38
N HIS A 1069 29.99 -30.09 19.11
CA HIS A 1069 31.40 -30.32 19.39
C HIS A 1069 31.92 -29.29 20.40
N LEU A 1070 32.33 -29.77 21.56
CA LEU A 1070 32.98 -29.01 22.62
C LEU A 1070 34.48 -29.20 22.51
N ALA A 1071 35.23 -28.13 22.30
CA ALA A 1071 36.69 -28.17 22.21
C ALA A 1071 37.30 -27.03 23.04
N ALA A 1072 38.51 -27.24 23.55
CA ALA A 1072 39.26 -26.16 24.20
C ALA A 1072 39.75 -25.14 23.16
N GLY A 1073 39.94 -23.88 23.58
CA GLY A 1073 40.59 -22.86 22.75
C GLY A 1073 42.06 -23.22 22.43
N GLU A 1074 42.66 -22.56 21.43
CA GLU A 1074 44.03 -22.88 20.97
C GLU A 1074 45.08 -22.85 22.11
N ASP A 1075 44.90 -21.93 23.07
CA ASP A 1075 45.77 -21.74 24.25
C ASP A 1075 45.21 -22.35 25.55
N GLU A 1076 44.20 -23.22 25.48
CA GLU A 1076 43.55 -23.84 26.64
C GLU A 1076 43.63 -25.37 26.62
N ARG A 1077 43.50 -25.99 27.81
CA ARG A 1077 43.46 -27.43 28.05
C ARG A 1077 42.15 -27.81 28.73
N ILE A 1078 41.52 -28.91 28.32
CA ILE A 1078 40.37 -29.48 29.03
C ILE A 1078 40.86 -30.08 30.35
N ILE A 1079 40.40 -29.55 31.47
CA ILE A 1079 40.78 -29.95 32.83
C ILE A 1079 39.66 -30.68 33.58
N GLY A 1080 38.44 -30.75 33.05
CA GLY A 1080 37.29 -31.35 33.71
C GLY A 1080 36.01 -31.35 32.88
N PHE A 1081 34.91 -31.80 33.50
CA PHE A 1081 33.58 -31.88 32.90
C PHE A 1081 32.52 -31.37 33.89
N TYR A 1082 31.39 -30.88 33.36
CA TYR A 1082 30.21 -30.55 34.16
C TYR A 1082 28.93 -30.97 33.43
N GLY A 1083 27.81 -31.03 34.14
CA GLY A 1083 26.54 -31.38 33.51
C GLY A 1083 25.35 -31.41 34.45
N GLN A 1084 24.21 -31.80 33.88
CA GLN A 1084 22.94 -31.96 34.59
C GLN A 1084 22.32 -33.32 34.25
N SER A 1085 21.94 -34.09 35.28
CA SER A 1085 21.33 -35.41 35.16
C SER A 1085 20.02 -35.47 35.94
N ASP A 1086 19.05 -36.29 35.52
CA ASP A 1086 17.83 -36.51 36.29
C ASP A 1086 18.13 -37.35 37.55
N ALA A 1087 17.61 -36.92 38.71
CA ALA A 1087 17.95 -37.49 40.00
C ALA A 1087 17.38 -38.90 40.23
N ARG A 1088 16.35 -39.32 39.47
CA ARG A 1088 15.73 -40.65 39.62
C ARG A 1088 16.25 -41.65 38.59
N SER A 1089 16.34 -41.22 37.33
CA SER A 1089 16.72 -42.08 36.19
C SER A 1089 18.22 -42.09 35.92
N GLY A 1090 18.97 -41.08 36.37
CA GLY A 1090 20.39 -40.95 36.12
C GLY A 1090 20.77 -40.48 34.71
N TYR A 1091 19.79 -40.31 33.81
CA TYR A 1091 20.04 -39.85 32.44
C TYR A 1091 20.61 -38.44 32.40
N THR A 1092 21.56 -38.21 31.50
CA THR A 1092 22.23 -36.92 31.36
C THR A 1092 21.52 -36.06 30.31
N TYR A 1093 21.15 -34.84 30.71
CA TYR A 1093 20.48 -33.85 29.87
C TYR A 1093 21.41 -32.73 29.41
N GLU A 1094 22.45 -32.44 30.21
CA GLU A 1094 23.50 -31.47 29.88
C GLU A 1094 24.87 -32.06 30.16
N PHE A 1095 25.82 -31.85 29.25
CA PHE A 1095 27.22 -32.26 29.40
C PHE A 1095 28.13 -31.18 28.79
N GLY A 1096 29.10 -30.72 29.56
CA GLY A 1096 30.01 -29.63 29.23
C GLY A 1096 31.46 -29.93 29.60
N ILE A 1097 32.37 -29.09 29.12
CA ILE A 1097 33.82 -29.19 29.39
C ILE A 1097 34.28 -28.01 30.27
N ILE A 1098 35.26 -28.26 31.13
CA ILE A 1098 35.95 -27.24 31.94
C ILE A 1098 37.34 -27.06 31.35
N THR A 1099 37.72 -25.82 31.00
CA THR A 1099 39.02 -25.51 30.40
C THR A 1099 39.85 -24.59 31.30
N ALA A 1100 41.18 -24.62 31.12
CA ALA A 1100 42.10 -23.66 31.72
C ALA A 1100 43.26 -23.33 30.76
N PRO A 1101 43.89 -22.15 30.87
CA PRO A 1101 45.01 -21.77 30.02
C PRO A 1101 46.23 -22.68 30.17
N LYS A 1102 46.87 -23.04 29.04
CA LYS A 1102 48.09 -23.85 29.01
C LYS A 1102 49.24 -23.22 29.81
N SER A 1103 49.32 -21.89 29.81
CA SER A 1103 50.29 -21.12 30.61
C SER A 1103 50.19 -21.37 32.12
N VAL A 1104 49.02 -21.80 32.60
CA VAL A 1104 48.79 -22.17 34.00
C VAL A 1104 48.99 -23.68 34.19
N THR A 1105 48.44 -24.51 33.31
CA THR A 1105 48.49 -25.97 33.44
C THR A 1105 49.88 -26.58 33.19
N ASP A 1106 50.72 -25.91 32.40
CA ASP A 1106 52.10 -26.35 32.06
C ASP A 1106 53.18 -25.71 32.95
N SER A 1107 52.78 -24.85 33.88
CA SER A 1107 53.70 -24.30 34.88
C SER A 1107 54.11 -25.38 35.90
N GLU A 1108 55.33 -25.29 36.45
CA GLU A 1108 55.78 -26.22 37.53
C GLU A 1108 54.86 -26.21 38.75
N GLU A 1109 54.06 -25.14 38.94
CA GLU A 1109 53.10 -25.00 40.04
C GLU A 1109 51.71 -25.59 39.71
N GLY A 1110 51.36 -25.73 38.43
CA GLY A 1110 50.05 -26.20 37.96
C GLY A 1110 48.88 -25.29 38.38
N LEU A 1111 47.65 -25.83 38.39
CA LEU A 1111 46.49 -25.10 38.94
C LEU A 1111 46.67 -24.87 40.46
N PRO A 1112 46.27 -23.70 40.99
CA PRO A 1112 46.31 -23.43 42.43
C PRO A 1112 45.68 -24.55 43.24
N ARG A 1113 46.38 -25.03 44.27
CA ARG A 1113 45.96 -26.21 45.06
C ARG A 1113 44.56 -26.08 45.67
N GLN A 1114 44.11 -24.86 45.92
CA GLN A 1114 42.79 -24.52 46.45
C GLN A 1114 41.64 -24.91 45.50
N ILE A 1115 41.88 -24.91 44.17
CA ILE A 1115 40.86 -25.30 43.18
C ILE A 1115 40.47 -26.76 43.36
N TYR A 1116 41.45 -27.63 43.66
CA TYR A 1116 41.20 -29.04 43.93
C TYR A 1116 40.53 -29.31 45.28
N ASP A 1117 40.25 -28.28 46.08
CA ASP A 1117 39.51 -28.37 47.35
C ASP A 1117 38.10 -27.74 47.22
N MET A 1118 37.70 -27.21 46.06
CA MET A 1118 36.40 -26.57 45.84
C MET A 1118 35.26 -27.60 45.75
N PRO A 1119 34.25 -27.55 46.65
CA PRO A 1119 33.12 -28.48 46.63
C PRO A 1119 32.33 -28.46 45.33
N GLU A 1120 32.24 -27.31 44.65
CA GLU A 1120 31.52 -27.13 43.39
C GLU A 1120 32.16 -27.88 42.22
N LEU A 1121 33.46 -28.21 42.32
CA LEU A 1121 34.24 -28.93 41.31
C LEU A 1121 34.53 -30.38 41.71
N MET A 1122 33.96 -30.81 42.84
CA MET A 1122 33.94 -32.19 43.27
C MET A 1122 32.53 -32.67 43.04
N ASN A 1123 32.32 -33.67 42.19
CA ASN A 1123 30.98 -34.23 42.05
C ASN A 1123 30.60 -34.87 43.40
N THR A 1124 29.89 -34.11 44.24
CA THR A 1124 29.44 -34.55 45.54
C THR A 1124 28.27 -35.51 45.36
N ASP A 1125 28.19 -36.50 46.24
CA ASP A 1125 27.25 -37.63 46.24
C ASP A 1125 25.75 -37.31 46.25
N GLY A 1126 25.35 -36.04 46.19
CA GLY A 1126 23.95 -35.70 46.39
C GLY A 1126 23.72 -34.54 47.35
N GLY A 1127 24.63 -34.27 48.28
CA GLY A 1127 24.25 -33.47 49.46
C GLY A 1127 23.05 -34.06 50.23
N LEU A 1128 22.62 -35.28 49.90
CA LEU A 1128 21.47 -35.98 50.47
C LEU A 1128 21.87 -36.82 51.69
N GLY A 1129 23.17 -36.88 52.00
CA GLY A 1129 23.70 -37.69 53.08
C GLY A 1129 23.44 -39.19 52.89
N PRO A 1130 23.95 -40.04 53.80
CA PRO A 1130 23.78 -41.49 53.71
C PRO A 1130 22.33 -41.98 53.83
N GLU A 1131 21.36 -41.10 54.10
CA GLU A 1131 19.96 -41.47 54.37
C GLU A 1131 19.15 -41.82 53.10
N HIS A 1132 19.56 -41.35 51.92
CA HIS A 1132 18.88 -41.65 50.66
C HIS A 1132 19.28 -42.98 49.99
N GLN A 1133 20.12 -43.81 50.64
CA GLN A 1133 20.42 -45.17 50.20
C GLN A 1133 19.27 -46.17 50.41
N ARG A 1134 18.11 -45.73 50.89
CA ARG A 1134 16.96 -46.61 51.19
C ARG A 1134 15.77 -46.33 50.29
N HIS A 1135 15.87 -46.69 49.01
CA HIS A 1135 14.69 -47.12 48.24
C HIS A 1135 15.18 -47.96 47.05
N GLU A 1136 15.29 -49.27 47.27
CA GLU A 1136 15.17 -50.24 46.19
C GLU A 1136 13.67 -50.45 45.93
N PRO A 1137 13.13 -50.10 44.75
CA PRO A 1137 11.98 -50.81 44.20
C PRO A 1137 12.49 -52.17 43.73
N GLY A 1138 11.89 -53.24 44.23
CA GLY A 1138 12.30 -54.61 43.98
C GLY A 1138 12.29 -55.00 42.49
N HIS A 1139 13.14 -55.98 42.19
CA HIS A 1139 13.06 -56.87 41.03
C HIS A 1139 11.60 -57.21 40.68
N GLU A 1140 11.15 -56.76 39.51
CA GLU A 1140 10.24 -57.55 38.69
C GLU A 1140 10.96 -57.80 37.37
N ASP A 1141 11.30 -59.07 37.18
CA ASP A 1141 12.03 -59.63 36.05
C ASP A 1141 11.24 -59.39 34.75
N TRP A 1142 11.88 -58.76 33.77
CA TRP A 1142 11.51 -58.93 32.37
C TRP A 1142 12.27 -60.16 31.90
N ASP A 1143 11.62 -61.32 32.01
CA ASP A 1143 12.09 -62.56 31.41
C ASP A 1143 12.37 -62.32 29.92
N GLU A 1144 13.60 -62.65 29.53
CA GLU A 1144 13.97 -63.02 28.16
C GLU A 1144 13.16 -64.26 27.74
N ASP A 1145 12.98 -64.40 26.42
CA ASP A 1145 12.60 -65.59 25.64
C ASP A 1145 11.40 -65.28 24.73
N GLU A 1146 11.39 -65.56 23.43
CA GLU A 1146 12.32 -66.08 22.43
C GLU A 1146 11.50 -66.00 21.12
N ASP A 1147 12.16 -65.79 19.98
CA ASP A 1147 11.71 -66.17 18.62
C ASP A 1147 10.46 -65.45 18.03
N SER A 1148 10.38 -65.07 16.74
CA SER A 1148 11.07 -65.51 15.54
C SER A 1148 10.97 -64.43 14.46
N ASP A 1149 12.10 -64.07 13.84
CA ASP A 1149 12.12 -63.64 12.44
C ASP A 1149 11.75 -64.85 11.57
N GLU A 1150 10.49 -64.93 11.13
CA GLU A 1150 10.12 -65.68 9.93
C GLU A 1150 9.13 -64.85 9.09
N ASP A 1151 9.56 -64.64 7.85
CA ASP A 1151 8.74 -64.55 6.65
C ASP A 1151 7.95 -63.27 6.31
N MET A 1152 8.48 -62.64 5.25
CA MET A 1152 7.81 -62.31 3.97
C MET A 1152 7.47 -60.84 3.65
N ASP A 1153 8.14 -60.39 2.58
CA ASP A 1153 7.72 -59.51 1.45
C ASP A 1153 7.15 -58.10 1.71
#